data_AF-A0AAQ3N8I4-F1
#
_entry.id   AF-A0AAQ3N8I4-F1
#
_cell.length_a   1.000
_cell.length_b   1.000
_cell.length_c   1.000
_cell.angle_alpha   90.00
_cell.angle_beta   90.00
_cell.angle_gamma   90.00
#
_symmetry.space_group_name_H-M   'P 1'
#
loop_
_entity.id
_entity.type
_entity.pdbx_description
1 polymer ?
#
loop_
_entity_poly.entity_id
_entity_poly.type
_entity_poly.pdbx_seq_one_letter_code
_entity_poly.pdbx_strand_id
1 'polypeptide(L)'
;MASSISAQALVLLHSRGNPCLRFPQKNGVVFEHSQSLGISTRIRATGGNSFGTDEDKDDAEEVVGINEKKNKVLALQKDLLQQVAEIKKLVSSEKSENILGSELNRTSYELANKSFTNKPSPQNASTRGDNTVKNQNGIIASPNYVYSSEGSVESSPEKASSGIYLNEKLKDKTHETNRPDTLSAFFANGTENLSLEVQNQEGTSESTTPIESEGETETPQPLAGINVMNVILVAAECAPWSKTGGLGDVVGSLPKALAKRGHRVMVVTPRYGNYAEAQDTGVRKWYKVDGHEAEVKYFQAYIDGVDFVFIDNPLFHHLERNIYGGSRLDILKRMVLFCKAAVEVPWHVPCGGVCYGDGNLAFIANDWHTALLPVYLKAYYREQGLMKYTRSVLVIHNIAHQGRGPVDDFFFVDLPEHHMDLFKLYDPIGGDHFNIFAAGLKTADRVVTVSHGYARELKTSEGGWGLHGIIKENDWKLRGIVNGVDNKDWNPLFDVHLKSEGYTNYSLETLSSGKRQCKTALQKELGLPIREDVPLIGFIGRLDPQKGVDIIAEAIPWLMSQDVQLVMLGSGRPDLEHMLRQFESQHHDKIRGWVGFSVKMAHRITAGADILLMPSRFEPCGLNQLYAMNYGTVPVVHAVGGLRDTVQPFDPFSESGLGWTFESADSGKLSNALGNCLWTYREYKKSWEGLQRRGMTQDLSWDNAALQYEEVLLAAKYQW
;
A
#
# COMPACT_ATOMS: atom_id res chain seq x y z
N MET A 1 -41.51 -13.90 15.13
CA MET A 1 -42.58 -13.80 14.11
C MET A 1 -42.23 -12.68 13.15
N ALA A 2 -42.18 -12.98 11.85
CA ALA A 2 -42.22 -12.14 10.63
C ALA A 2 -41.63 -10.71 10.67
N SER A 3 -40.85 -10.21 9.70
CA SER A 3 -40.45 -10.70 8.37
C SER A 3 -39.40 -9.73 7.80
N SER A 4 -38.32 -10.26 7.26
CA SER A 4 -37.29 -9.58 6.47
C SER A 4 -37.51 -9.85 4.97
N ILE A 5 -37.34 -8.85 4.11
CA ILE A 5 -37.10 -9.07 2.68
C ILE A 5 -35.85 -8.29 2.28
N SER A 6 -34.79 -9.06 2.02
CA SER A 6 -33.54 -8.68 1.35
C SER A 6 -33.64 -9.15 -0.10
N ALA A 7 -33.11 -8.36 -1.05
CA ALA A 7 -33.03 -8.73 -2.45
C ALA A 7 -31.60 -9.13 -2.82
N GLN A 8 -31.40 -10.44 -2.98
CA GLN A 8 -30.35 -11.05 -3.80
C GLN A 8 -31.03 -12.06 -4.72
N ALA A 9 -30.64 -12.11 -5.99
CA ALA A 9 -30.80 -13.32 -6.80
C ALA A 9 -29.84 -13.31 -7.99
N LEU A 10 -28.86 -14.23 -7.95
CA LEU A 10 -28.37 -14.96 -9.11
C LEU A 10 -27.96 -16.36 -8.64
N VAL A 11 -28.32 -17.40 -9.41
CA VAL A 11 -27.50 -18.60 -9.77
C VAL A 11 -28.34 -19.87 -10.05
N LEU A 12 -28.12 -20.43 -11.26
CA LEU A 12 -28.15 -21.82 -11.77
C LEU A 12 -29.27 -22.83 -11.43
N LEU A 13 -29.72 -23.55 -12.47
CA LEU A 13 -30.40 -24.86 -12.40
C LEU A 13 -29.83 -25.82 -13.46
N HIS A 14 -29.55 -27.07 -13.07
CA HIS A 14 -29.18 -28.18 -13.96
C HIS A 14 -29.96 -29.47 -13.66
N SER A 15 -30.59 -30.02 -14.72
CA SER A 15 -30.91 -31.43 -15.05
C SER A 15 -32.01 -32.24 -14.31
N ARG A 16 -32.99 -32.78 -15.09
CA ARG A 16 -33.13 -34.20 -15.53
C ARG A 16 -34.48 -34.46 -16.27
N GLY A 17 -34.45 -35.20 -17.40
CA GLY A 17 -35.58 -36.01 -17.91
C GLY A 17 -36.06 -35.81 -19.38
N ASN A 18 -35.68 -36.75 -20.28
CA ASN A 18 -36.06 -36.95 -21.71
C ASN A 18 -37.56 -37.36 -21.93
N PRO A 19 -38.14 -37.55 -23.17
CA PRO A 19 -37.52 -37.77 -24.50
C PRO A 19 -38.19 -37.11 -25.76
N CYS A 20 -37.60 -37.40 -26.93
CA CYS A 20 -38.15 -37.44 -28.32
C CYS A 20 -38.23 -36.15 -29.17
N LEU A 21 -37.36 -36.03 -30.20
CA LEU A 21 -37.72 -36.10 -31.64
C LEU A 21 -36.51 -35.84 -32.59
N ARG A 22 -36.15 -36.89 -33.34
CA ARG A 22 -35.62 -37.01 -34.72
C ARG A 22 -34.58 -36.02 -35.33
N PHE A 23 -33.39 -36.59 -35.58
CA PHE A 23 -32.42 -36.50 -36.71
C PHE A 23 -32.87 -35.90 -38.08
N PRO A 24 -31.95 -35.47 -39.00
CA PRO A 24 -30.68 -36.15 -39.33
C PRO A 24 -29.39 -35.36 -39.70
N GLN A 25 -28.28 -36.04 -39.40
CA GLN A 25 -26.99 -36.25 -40.10
C GLN A 25 -26.54 -35.32 -41.24
N LYS A 26 -25.24 -34.96 -41.24
CA LYS A 26 -24.23 -35.65 -42.09
C LYS A 26 -22.77 -35.28 -41.78
N ASN A 27 -21.98 -36.34 -41.69
CA ASN A 27 -20.59 -36.56 -42.15
C ASN A 27 -19.42 -35.79 -41.50
N GLY A 28 -18.58 -36.57 -40.82
CA GLY A 28 -17.18 -36.23 -40.57
C GLY A 28 -16.27 -36.57 -41.75
N VAL A 29 -14.97 -36.33 -41.57
CA VAL A 29 -13.84 -37.24 -41.83
C VAL A 29 -12.54 -36.55 -41.36
N VAL A 30 -11.67 -37.41 -40.83
CA VAL A 30 -10.34 -37.24 -40.24
C VAL A 30 -9.27 -36.95 -41.32
N PHE A 31 -8.16 -36.26 -41.00
CA PHE A 31 -6.76 -36.76 -41.12
C PHE A 31 -5.67 -35.68 -40.88
N GLU A 32 -4.49 -36.22 -40.60
CA GLU A 32 -3.29 -35.73 -39.91
C GLU A 32 -2.35 -34.79 -40.70
N HIS A 33 -1.33 -34.32 -39.94
CA HIS A 33 0.09 -34.13 -40.29
C HIS A 33 0.66 -32.73 -40.64
N SER A 34 1.43 -32.22 -39.66
CA SER A 34 2.87 -31.85 -39.69
C SER A 34 3.43 -30.66 -40.49
N GLN A 35 4.27 -29.91 -39.76
CA GLN A 35 5.55 -29.27 -40.11
C GLN A 35 5.62 -27.85 -40.75
N SER A 36 6.06 -26.92 -39.89
CA SER A 36 7.21 -25.97 -39.97
C SER A 36 7.56 -25.16 -41.23
N LEU A 37 8.01 -23.93 -40.93
CA LEU A 37 9.03 -23.06 -41.57
C LEU A 37 8.56 -21.81 -42.36
N GLY A 38 8.88 -20.66 -41.78
CA GLY A 38 9.82 -19.68 -42.37
C GLY A 38 9.29 -18.78 -43.50
N ILE A 39 9.00 -17.51 -43.17
CA ILE A 39 8.74 -16.45 -44.17
C ILE A 39 9.93 -15.48 -44.18
N SER A 40 10.62 -15.44 -45.33
CA SER A 40 11.52 -14.38 -45.77
C SER A 40 11.02 -13.93 -47.13
N THR A 41 10.72 -12.64 -47.30
CA THR A 41 10.25 -12.11 -48.58
C THR A 41 11.15 -10.96 -49.03
N ARG A 42 11.86 -11.24 -50.13
CA ARG A 42 12.63 -10.29 -50.94
C ARG A 42 11.71 -9.39 -51.76
N ILE A 43 12.15 -8.14 -51.89
CA ILE A 43 11.64 -7.08 -52.77
C ILE A 43 12.02 -7.37 -54.24
N ARG A 44 11.11 -7.10 -55.17
CA ARG A 44 11.36 -7.08 -56.62
C ARG A 44 10.90 -5.73 -57.19
N ALA A 45 11.79 -5.10 -57.96
CA ALA A 45 11.58 -3.83 -58.63
C ALA A 45 11.10 -4.03 -60.09
N THR A 46 10.28 -3.09 -60.58
CA THR A 46 10.08 -2.80 -62.01
C THR A 46 9.78 -1.29 -62.16
N GLY A 47 10.59 -0.59 -62.97
CA GLY A 47 10.30 0.77 -63.48
C GLY A 47 9.22 0.74 -64.56
N GLY A 48 8.81 1.83 -65.22
CA GLY A 48 9.09 3.26 -65.16
C GLY A 48 8.36 3.90 -66.36
N ASN A 49 7.82 5.13 -66.23
CA ASN A 49 7.87 6.21 -67.24
C ASN A 49 7.00 7.43 -66.88
N SER A 50 7.67 8.59 -66.85
CA SER A 50 7.31 9.95 -67.30
C SER A 50 5.94 10.56 -66.96
N PHE A 51 5.93 11.67 -66.20
CA PHE A 51 5.60 13.03 -66.65
C PHE A 51 6.07 14.01 -65.55
N GLY A 52 6.78 15.08 -65.92
CA GLY A 52 7.34 16.04 -64.97
C GLY A 52 6.42 17.23 -64.69
N THR A 53 6.54 17.78 -63.48
CA THR A 53 6.35 19.20 -63.13
C THR A 53 7.12 19.47 -61.84
N ASP A 54 7.66 20.68 -61.76
CA ASP A 54 8.57 21.22 -60.75
C ASP A 54 8.16 20.99 -59.28
N GLU A 55 8.92 20.16 -58.54
CA GLU A 55 8.93 20.16 -57.06
C GLU A 55 10.25 19.64 -56.44
N ASP A 56 11.31 19.37 -57.22
CA ASP A 56 12.55 18.75 -56.73
C ASP A 56 13.68 19.75 -56.42
N LYS A 57 13.41 20.76 -55.58
CA LYS A 57 14.49 21.60 -54.99
C LYS A 57 14.43 21.80 -53.48
N ASP A 58 13.29 21.54 -52.83
CA ASP A 58 13.18 21.72 -51.37
C ASP A 58 13.43 20.41 -50.58
N ASP A 59 13.27 19.24 -51.19
CA ASP A 59 13.48 17.94 -50.53
C ASP A 59 14.96 17.54 -50.39
N ALA A 60 15.87 18.15 -51.16
CA ALA A 60 17.30 17.87 -51.08
C ALA A 60 17.98 18.58 -49.90
N GLU A 61 17.50 19.76 -49.49
CA GLU A 61 18.03 20.48 -48.33
C GLU A 61 17.54 19.89 -47.00
N GLU A 62 16.32 19.36 -46.96
CA GLU A 62 15.76 18.76 -45.73
C GLU A 62 16.42 17.41 -45.39
N VAL A 63 16.74 16.58 -46.39
CA VAL A 63 17.45 15.29 -46.19
C VAL A 63 18.91 15.48 -45.77
N VAL A 64 19.57 16.54 -46.25
CA VAL A 64 20.93 16.91 -45.82
C VAL A 64 20.92 17.38 -44.35
N GLY A 65 19.94 18.21 -43.98
CA GLY A 65 19.76 18.67 -42.59
C GLY A 65 19.46 17.54 -41.59
N ILE A 66 18.71 16.52 -42.00
CA ILE A 66 18.43 15.33 -41.17
C ILE A 66 19.70 14.49 -40.97
N ASN A 67 20.49 14.28 -42.03
CA ASN A 67 21.74 13.53 -41.94
C ASN A 67 22.80 14.25 -41.09
N GLU A 68 22.89 15.59 -41.17
CA GLU A 68 23.77 16.36 -40.29
C GLU A 68 23.35 16.29 -38.82
N LYS A 69 22.04 16.40 -38.52
CA LYS A 69 21.53 16.24 -37.16
C LYS A 69 21.81 14.83 -36.61
N LYS A 70 21.62 13.80 -37.43
CA LYS A 70 21.90 12.40 -37.04
C LYS A 70 23.40 12.18 -36.78
N ASN A 71 24.28 12.78 -37.58
CA ASN A 71 25.73 12.72 -37.38
C ASN A 71 26.18 13.48 -36.13
N LYS A 72 25.55 14.62 -35.80
CA LYS A 72 25.80 15.35 -34.54
C LYS A 72 25.37 14.53 -33.31
N VAL A 73 24.22 13.87 -33.36
CA VAL A 73 23.77 12.97 -32.28
C VAL A 73 24.73 11.78 -32.12
N LEU A 74 25.20 11.20 -33.23
CA LEU A 74 26.16 10.10 -33.19
C LEU A 74 27.53 10.53 -32.60
N ALA A 75 27.95 11.77 -32.88
CA ALA A 75 29.17 12.34 -32.32
C ALA A 75 29.04 12.58 -30.81
N LEU A 76 27.91 13.13 -30.34
CA LEU A 76 27.62 13.31 -28.92
C LEU A 76 27.54 11.97 -28.16
N GLN A 77 26.97 10.93 -28.77
CA GLN A 77 26.95 9.59 -28.17
C GLN A 77 28.34 8.97 -28.05
N LYS A 78 29.23 9.19 -29.03
CA LYS A 78 30.62 8.73 -28.95
C LYS A 78 31.40 9.47 -27.87
N ASP A 79 31.21 10.78 -27.75
CA ASP A 79 31.86 11.59 -26.72
C ASP A 79 31.41 11.15 -25.31
N LEU A 80 30.10 10.92 -25.11
CA LEU A 80 29.56 10.42 -23.85
C LEU A 80 30.13 9.04 -23.48
N LEU A 81 30.26 8.13 -24.44
CA LEU A 81 30.87 6.82 -24.21
C LEU A 81 32.36 6.92 -23.85
N GLN A 82 33.06 7.90 -24.43
CA GLN A 82 34.47 8.16 -24.12
C GLN A 82 34.64 8.74 -22.72
N GLN A 83 33.78 9.68 -22.31
CA GLN A 83 33.75 10.21 -20.94
C GLN A 83 33.42 9.11 -19.92
N VAL A 84 32.48 8.21 -20.21
CA VAL A 84 32.18 7.05 -19.34
C VAL A 84 33.38 6.09 -19.25
N ALA A 85 34.14 5.91 -20.33
CA ALA A 85 35.35 5.10 -20.32
C ALA A 85 36.47 5.74 -19.49
N GLU A 86 36.65 7.07 -19.55
CA GLU A 86 37.59 7.81 -18.71
C GLU A 86 37.22 7.78 -17.23
N ILE A 87 35.93 7.95 -16.90
CA ILE A 87 35.44 7.85 -15.52
C ILE A 87 35.69 6.43 -14.97
N LYS A 88 35.43 5.38 -15.76
CA LYS A 88 35.76 4.00 -15.35
C LYS A 88 37.26 3.80 -15.12
N LYS A 89 38.11 4.47 -15.90
CA LYS A 89 39.57 4.40 -15.75
C LYS A 89 40.01 5.11 -14.46
N LEU A 90 39.45 6.28 -14.15
CA LEU A 90 39.69 7.02 -12.92
C LEU A 90 39.22 6.26 -11.67
N VAL A 91 38.04 5.63 -11.72
CA VAL A 91 37.53 4.80 -10.63
C VAL A 91 38.37 3.53 -10.44
N SER A 92 38.98 3.00 -11.50
CA SER A 92 39.91 1.86 -11.40
C SER A 92 41.29 2.25 -10.84
N SER A 93 41.76 3.48 -11.09
CA SER A 93 42.98 4.01 -10.47
C SER A 93 42.78 4.36 -8.99
N GLU A 94 41.64 4.94 -8.61
CA GLU A 94 41.33 5.21 -7.18
C GLU A 94 41.15 3.92 -6.36
N LYS A 95 40.60 2.85 -6.98
CA LYS A 95 40.52 1.54 -6.32
C LYS A 95 41.88 0.88 -6.14
N SER A 96 42.84 1.13 -7.03
CA SER A 96 44.20 0.58 -6.87
C SER A 96 45.05 1.37 -5.86
N GLU A 97 44.84 2.68 -5.73
CA GLU A 97 45.48 3.49 -4.67
C GLU A 97 44.87 3.22 -3.28
N ASN A 98 43.56 3.00 -3.16
CA ASN A 98 42.93 2.66 -1.89
C ASN A 98 43.26 1.24 -1.39
N ILE A 99 43.57 0.29 -2.29
CA ILE A 99 44.01 -1.05 -1.90
C ILE A 99 45.44 -0.99 -1.32
N LEU A 100 46.33 -0.18 -1.89
CA LEU A 100 47.69 0.06 -1.36
C LEU A 100 47.70 0.84 -0.02
N GLY A 101 46.75 1.75 0.19
CA GLY A 101 46.57 2.44 1.48
C GLY A 101 46.02 1.56 2.60
N SER A 102 45.23 0.53 2.25
CA SER A 102 44.63 -0.40 3.23
C SER A 102 45.57 -1.51 3.70
N GLU A 103 46.60 -1.87 2.91
CA GLU A 103 47.61 -2.86 3.30
C GLU A 103 48.72 -2.28 4.18
N LEU A 104 48.96 -0.96 4.14
CA LEU A 104 49.94 -0.30 5.03
C LEU A 104 49.42 -0.04 6.45
N ASN A 105 48.09 0.03 6.64
CA ASN A 105 47.47 0.17 7.97
C ASN A 105 47.21 -1.15 8.70
N ARG A 106 47.37 -2.30 8.02
CA ARG A 106 47.20 -3.64 8.62
C ARG A 106 48.47 -4.15 9.31
N THR A 107 49.63 -3.63 8.95
CA THR A 107 50.95 -3.95 9.56
C THR A 107 51.27 -3.17 10.83
N SER A 108 50.45 -2.19 11.21
CA SER A 108 50.69 -1.32 12.38
C SER A 108 49.92 -1.74 13.64
N TYR A 109 49.03 -2.75 13.54
CA TYR A 109 48.20 -3.23 14.65
C TYR A 109 48.58 -4.62 15.20
N GLU A 110 49.61 -5.29 14.65
CA GLU A 110 50.09 -6.60 15.15
C GLU A 110 51.41 -6.55 15.96
N LEU A 111 51.92 -5.36 16.31
CA LEU A 111 53.13 -5.21 17.13
C LEU A 111 52.90 -4.72 18.58
N ALA A 112 51.64 -4.59 19.01
CA ALA A 112 51.30 -4.19 20.37
C ALA A 112 50.36 -5.22 21.04
N ASN A 113 50.85 -6.44 21.25
CA ASN A 113 50.43 -7.34 22.35
C ASN A 113 51.24 -8.66 22.33
N LYS A 114 52.53 -8.57 22.67
CA LYS A 114 53.37 -9.70 23.09
C LYS A 114 54.21 -9.31 24.31
N SER A 115 53.58 -9.42 25.49
CA SER A 115 54.19 -9.42 26.84
C SER A 115 53.01 -9.55 27.80
N PHE A 116 52.78 -10.57 28.63
CA PHE A 116 53.62 -11.51 29.37
C PHE A 116 52.88 -12.83 29.66
N THR A 117 53.67 -13.88 29.85
CA THR A 117 53.33 -15.27 30.17
C THR A 117 53.22 -15.55 31.68
N ASN A 118 52.29 -16.43 32.11
CA ASN A 118 52.55 -17.71 32.86
C ASN A 118 51.42 -18.17 33.83
N LYS A 119 51.17 -19.48 33.79
CA LYS A 119 50.37 -20.40 34.65
C LYS A 119 51.26 -20.98 35.80
N PRO A 120 50.85 -21.92 36.71
CA PRO A 120 49.53 -22.26 37.34
C PRO A 120 49.55 -22.74 38.86
N SER A 121 48.35 -22.86 39.48
CA SER A 121 47.87 -23.78 40.60
C SER A 121 48.44 -23.68 42.05
N PRO A 122 47.86 -24.30 43.14
CA PRO A 122 46.61 -25.11 43.33
C PRO A 122 45.78 -24.95 44.67
N GLN A 123 44.63 -25.68 44.74
CA GLN A 123 44.07 -26.52 45.85
C GLN A 123 43.00 -26.08 46.91
N ASN A 124 42.02 -27.03 47.09
CA ASN A 124 41.17 -27.41 48.26
C ASN A 124 39.89 -26.60 48.58
N ALA A 125 38.72 -27.13 49.00
CA ALA A 125 38.19 -28.49 49.21
C ALA A 125 36.64 -28.46 49.45
N SER A 126 35.90 -29.39 48.82
CA SER A 126 34.91 -30.34 49.39
C SER A 126 34.11 -30.00 50.68
N THR A 127 32.77 -30.12 50.63
CA THR A 127 32.03 -31.18 51.38
C THR A 127 30.58 -31.41 50.88
N ARG A 128 30.21 -32.70 50.83
CA ARG A 128 28.87 -33.32 50.65
C ARG A 128 28.03 -33.28 51.93
N GLY A 129 26.71 -33.48 51.82
CA GLY A 129 25.89 -34.00 52.93
C GLY A 129 24.40 -34.08 52.61
N ASP A 130 23.80 -35.22 52.92
CA ASP A 130 22.59 -35.82 52.33
C ASP A 130 21.37 -35.80 53.29
N ASN A 131 20.16 -35.97 52.73
CA ASN A 131 18.99 -36.71 53.25
C ASN A 131 17.98 -36.17 54.32
N THR A 132 16.70 -36.27 53.90
CA THR A 132 15.49 -36.89 54.54
C THR A 132 14.45 -36.10 55.38
N VAL A 133 13.25 -35.91 54.76
CA VAL A 133 11.86 -36.30 55.11
C VAL A 133 11.29 -36.10 56.55
N LYS A 134 10.20 -35.29 56.69
CA LYS A 134 8.82 -35.72 57.08
C LYS A 134 7.76 -34.58 57.15
N ASN A 135 6.63 -34.87 56.51
CA ASN A 135 5.21 -34.42 56.63
C ASN A 135 4.76 -33.42 57.72
N GLN A 136 3.81 -32.52 57.36
CA GLN A 136 2.38 -32.63 57.75
C GLN A 136 1.41 -31.68 56.98
N ASN A 137 0.31 -32.30 56.52
CA ASN A 137 -1.00 -31.92 55.99
C ASN A 137 -1.58 -30.48 56.05
N GLY A 138 -2.38 -30.16 55.02
CA GLY A 138 -3.50 -29.20 55.04
C GLY A 138 -4.13 -29.01 53.64
N ILE A 139 -5.45 -29.15 53.52
CA ILE A 139 -6.22 -29.54 52.32
C ILE A 139 -7.25 -28.45 51.90
N ILE A 140 -7.68 -28.49 50.62
CA ILE A 140 -8.96 -28.04 49.99
C ILE A 140 -9.04 -26.69 49.21
N ALA A 141 -9.12 -26.88 47.87
CA ALA A 141 -10.14 -26.46 46.88
C ALA A 141 -10.27 -25.03 46.30
N SER A 142 -10.43 -25.06 44.97
CA SER A 142 -10.84 -24.05 43.98
C SER A 142 -12.22 -23.41 44.23
N PRO A 143 -12.59 -22.41 43.41
CA PRO A 143 -13.93 -22.45 42.84
C PRO A 143 -14.03 -22.16 41.33
N ASN A 144 -15.05 -22.81 40.76
CA ASN A 144 -15.60 -22.70 39.41
C ASN A 144 -16.33 -21.37 39.18
N TYR A 145 -16.36 -20.95 37.91
CA TYR A 145 -17.34 -20.00 37.38
C TYR A 145 -18.61 -20.74 36.93
N VAL A 146 -19.77 -20.33 37.44
CA VAL A 146 -21.11 -20.72 36.94
C VAL A 146 -22.02 -19.48 36.87
N TYR A 147 -22.77 -19.42 35.78
CA TYR A 147 -23.87 -18.52 35.43
C TYR A 147 -24.95 -18.38 36.52
N SER A 148 -25.61 -17.21 36.58
CA SER A 148 -27.02 -17.14 36.97
C SER A 148 -27.77 -16.01 36.25
N SER A 149 -29.01 -16.33 35.90
CA SER A 149 -30.06 -15.53 35.30
C SER A 149 -31.13 -15.17 36.33
N GLU A 150 -32.04 -14.27 35.93
CA GLU A 150 -33.39 -13.94 36.45
C GLU A 150 -33.58 -12.63 37.23
N GLY A 151 -34.66 -11.92 36.88
CA GLY A 151 -35.45 -11.14 37.86
C GLY A 151 -35.85 -9.71 37.49
N SER A 152 -36.93 -9.58 36.73
CA SER A 152 -37.72 -8.35 36.46
C SER A 152 -38.47 -7.80 37.68
N VAL A 153 -38.56 -6.47 37.85
CA VAL A 153 -39.69 -5.77 38.51
C VAL A 153 -39.93 -4.38 37.89
N GLU A 154 -41.21 -4.12 37.59
CA GLU A 154 -41.81 -2.89 37.08
C GLU A 154 -41.75 -1.71 38.06
N SER A 155 -41.67 -0.48 37.54
CA SER A 155 -42.53 0.62 38.04
C SER A 155 -42.63 1.76 37.03
N SER A 156 -43.87 2.10 36.72
CA SER A 156 -44.40 3.39 36.23
C SER A 156 -45.62 3.68 37.15
N PRO A 157 -46.27 4.87 37.17
CA PRO A 157 -46.21 5.97 36.21
C PRO A 157 -46.21 7.38 36.84
N GLU A 158 -46.07 8.44 36.03
CA GLU A 158 -47.06 9.54 36.04
C GLU A 158 -47.00 10.41 34.78
N LYS A 159 -48.20 10.83 34.37
CA LYS A 159 -48.55 11.55 33.15
C LYS A 159 -48.48 13.06 33.38
N ALA A 160 -48.15 13.81 32.33
CA ALA A 160 -48.86 15.06 32.03
C ALA A 160 -48.88 15.32 30.52
N SER A 161 -50.05 15.73 30.07
CA SER A 161 -50.57 15.72 28.70
C SER A 161 -50.70 17.12 28.11
N SER A 162 -51.05 17.15 26.80
CA SER A 162 -51.69 18.23 26.01
C SER A 162 -50.74 19.20 25.27
N GLY A 163 -50.93 19.55 23.99
CA GLY A 163 -51.96 19.17 23.01
C GLY A 163 -51.73 19.80 21.63
N ILE A 164 -52.04 19.03 20.58
CA ILE A 164 -52.97 19.32 19.45
C ILE A 164 -52.73 20.52 18.49
N TYR A 165 -52.46 20.15 17.22
CA TYR A 165 -52.87 20.66 15.89
C TYR A 165 -52.47 22.08 15.41
N LEU A 166 -51.85 22.19 14.22
CA LEU A 166 -52.57 22.35 12.94
C LEU A 166 -51.61 22.28 11.73
N ASN A 167 -52.19 21.88 10.60
CA ASN A 167 -51.57 21.68 9.29
C ASN A 167 -52.28 22.66 8.32
N GLU A 168 -51.57 23.53 7.59
CA GLU A 168 -52.11 24.19 6.40
C GLU A 168 -51.04 24.79 5.46
N LYS A 169 -51.44 24.95 4.19
CA LYS A 169 -50.68 24.88 2.94
C LYS A 169 -50.10 26.22 2.40
N LEU A 170 -49.02 26.08 1.62
CA LEU A 170 -48.63 26.74 0.34
C LEU A 170 -48.81 28.26 0.14
N LYS A 171 -47.72 28.96 -0.22
CA LYS A 171 -47.54 29.61 -1.54
C LYS A 171 -46.17 30.30 -1.75
N ASP A 172 -45.79 30.31 -3.03
CA ASP A 172 -44.64 30.93 -3.72
C ASP A 172 -44.07 32.23 -3.15
N LYS A 173 -42.73 32.38 -3.30
CA LYS A 173 -42.09 33.61 -3.84
C LYS A 173 -40.62 33.39 -4.21
N THR A 174 -40.38 33.43 -5.53
CA THR A 174 -39.31 34.13 -6.28
C THR A 174 -37.84 34.02 -5.84
N HIS A 175 -37.04 33.47 -6.77
CA HIS A 175 -35.58 33.51 -6.84
C HIS A 175 -34.99 34.93 -6.76
N GLU A 176 -34.08 35.14 -5.81
CA GLU A 176 -32.99 36.11 -5.90
C GLU A 176 -31.66 35.38 -5.65
N THR A 177 -30.75 35.51 -6.61
CA THR A 177 -29.41 34.94 -6.63
C THR A 177 -28.50 35.70 -5.67
N ASN A 178 -28.16 35.10 -4.52
CA ASN A 178 -27.11 35.60 -3.65
C ASN A 178 -25.77 34.92 -3.95
N ARG A 179 -24.82 35.73 -4.45
CA ARG A 179 -23.38 35.42 -4.53
C ARG A 179 -22.80 35.34 -3.11
N PRO A 180 -21.82 34.46 -2.82
CA PRO A 180 -21.08 34.52 -1.57
C PRO A 180 -19.92 35.53 -1.69
N ASP A 181 -20.08 36.68 -1.01
CA ASP A 181 -19.02 37.64 -0.72
C ASP A 181 -18.11 37.12 0.39
N THR A 182 -17.06 36.38 0.03
CA THR A 182 -15.92 36.12 0.95
C THR A 182 -14.54 36.18 0.29
N LEU A 183 -14.45 36.45 -1.02
CA LEU A 183 -13.16 36.64 -1.72
C LEU A 183 -12.66 38.10 -1.74
N SER A 184 -13.51 39.07 -1.40
CA SER A 184 -13.19 40.51 -1.48
C SER A 184 -12.42 41.06 -0.27
N ALA A 185 -12.29 40.31 0.83
CA ALA A 185 -11.57 40.78 2.03
C ALA A 185 -10.03 40.67 1.92
N PHE A 186 -9.49 40.02 0.88
CA PHE A 186 -8.05 39.80 0.72
C PHE A 186 -7.29 40.91 -0.03
N PHE A 187 -7.98 41.85 -0.70
CA PHE A 187 -7.32 42.83 -1.59
C PHE A 187 -7.41 44.30 -1.15
N ALA A 188 -7.76 44.59 0.11
CA ALA A 188 -7.93 45.98 0.57
C ALA A 188 -6.76 46.57 1.38
N ASN A 189 -5.69 45.83 1.67
CA ASN A 189 -4.54 46.38 2.42
C ASN A 189 -3.21 46.02 1.73
N GLY A 190 -2.74 46.91 0.85
CA GLY A 190 -1.47 46.71 0.18
C GLY A 190 -1.08 47.82 -0.79
N THR A 191 -1.31 49.09 -0.44
CA THR A 191 -0.65 50.23 -1.09
C THR A 191 -0.72 51.45 -0.19
N GLU A 192 0.32 51.68 0.62
CA GLU A 192 0.73 53.04 0.96
C GLU A 192 2.23 53.16 0.79
N ASN A 193 2.60 54.04 -0.15
CA ASN A 193 3.96 54.54 -0.34
C ASN A 193 4.36 55.38 0.87
N LEU A 194 5.50 55.07 1.49
CA LEU A 194 6.24 56.05 2.28
C LEU A 194 7.72 56.01 1.88
N SER A 195 8.06 56.98 1.03
CA SER A 195 9.40 57.49 0.79
C SER A 195 9.91 58.20 2.04
N LEU A 196 11.04 57.74 2.59
CA LEU A 196 11.84 58.51 3.55
C LEU A 196 13.34 58.37 3.24
N GLU A 197 14.01 59.50 3.41
CA GLU A 197 15.28 59.93 2.85
C GLU A 197 16.50 59.24 3.48
N VAL A 198 17.49 58.93 2.64
CA VAL A 198 18.83 58.51 3.07
C VAL A 198 19.65 59.77 3.37
N GLN A 199 19.98 60.00 4.64
CA GLN A 199 21.03 60.94 5.03
C GLN A 199 22.34 60.17 5.25
N ASN A 200 23.34 60.53 4.45
CA ASN A 200 24.74 60.16 4.63
C ASN A 200 25.31 60.90 5.85
N GLN A 201 25.94 60.17 6.77
CA GLN A 201 27.03 60.69 7.60
C GLN A 201 28.15 59.66 7.70
N GLU A 202 29.31 60.04 7.18
CA GLU A 202 30.61 59.41 7.41
C GLU A 202 31.11 59.75 8.82
N GLY A 203 31.79 58.81 9.49
CA GLY A 203 32.40 59.07 10.78
C GLY A 203 33.12 57.88 11.43
N THR A 204 34.36 57.65 10.98
CA THR A 204 35.55 57.20 11.76
C THR A 204 35.60 55.82 12.42
N SER A 205 36.72 55.17 12.11
CA SER A 205 37.33 53.93 12.60
C SER A 205 37.51 53.84 14.12
N GLU A 206 37.37 52.64 14.67
CA GLU A 206 38.40 52.07 15.56
C GLU A 206 38.35 50.53 15.57
N SER A 207 39.53 49.94 15.45
CA SER A 207 39.80 48.51 15.40
C SER A 207 39.73 47.88 16.78
N THR A 208 39.09 46.71 16.91
CA THR A 208 39.55 45.65 17.82
C THR A 208 38.96 44.30 17.38
N THR A 209 39.86 43.35 17.14
CA THR A 209 39.63 41.96 16.74
C THR A 209 38.83 41.16 17.78
N PRO A 210 37.78 40.41 17.41
CA PRO A 210 37.15 39.44 18.30
C PRO A 210 37.84 38.08 18.23
N ILE A 211 38.01 37.49 19.41
CA ILE A 211 38.46 36.13 19.68
C ILE A 211 37.42 35.16 19.13
N GLU A 212 37.86 34.22 18.29
CA GLU A 212 37.07 33.11 17.78
C GLU A 212 36.69 32.14 18.91
N SER A 213 35.39 31.94 19.10
CA SER A 213 34.85 30.73 19.72
C SER A 213 33.98 30.03 18.68
N GLU A 214 34.54 28.99 18.06
CA GLU A 214 33.83 28.08 17.18
C GLU A 214 32.74 27.34 17.97
N GLY A 215 31.51 27.82 17.85
CA GLY A 215 30.32 27.04 18.08
C GLY A 215 29.71 26.74 16.72
N GLU A 216 29.85 25.49 16.26
CA GLU A 216 29.19 24.98 15.06
C GLU A 216 27.68 25.13 15.22
N THR A 217 27.12 26.24 14.74
CA THR A 217 25.71 26.31 14.38
C THR A 217 25.56 25.53 13.09
N GLU A 218 25.13 24.26 13.20
CA GLU A 218 24.62 23.49 12.07
C GLU A 218 23.41 24.22 11.48
N THR A 219 23.66 25.09 10.51
CA THR A 219 22.64 25.50 9.55
C THR A 219 22.18 24.26 8.80
N PRO A 220 20.88 23.93 8.74
CA PRO A 220 20.42 22.77 8.00
C PRO A 220 20.86 22.92 6.53
N GLN A 221 21.62 21.94 6.05
CA GLN A 221 22.11 21.93 4.68
C GLN A 221 20.93 22.00 3.70
N PRO A 222 20.99 22.83 2.64
CA PRO A 222 19.94 22.84 1.62
C PRO A 222 20.05 21.56 0.80
N LEU A 223 19.22 20.56 1.11
CA LEU A 223 18.96 19.46 0.19
C LEU A 223 18.05 20.00 -0.94
N ALA A 224 18.64 20.61 -1.97
CA ALA A 224 17.90 21.14 -3.12
C ALA A 224 18.49 20.59 -4.42
N GLY A 225 18.33 19.29 -4.65
CA GLY A 225 18.36 18.77 -6.01
C GLY A 225 17.23 19.39 -6.85
N ILE A 226 17.41 19.50 -8.18
CA ILE A 226 16.41 20.06 -9.11
C ILE A 226 15.02 19.37 -9.06
N ASN A 227 14.97 18.16 -8.49
CA ASN A 227 13.79 17.33 -8.37
C ASN A 227 13.18 17.32 -6.95
N VAL A 228 13.73 18.07 -6.00
CA VAL A 228 13.13 18.20 -4.66
C VAL A 228 11.79 18.90 -4.77
N MET A 229 10.78 18.38 -4.06
CA MET A 229 9.38 18.84 -4.14
C MET A 229 8.78 18.89 -2.73
N ASN A 230 7.75 19.71 -2.58
CA ASN A 230 6.82 19.61 -1.46
C ASN A 230 5.79 18.53 -1.81
N VAL A 231 5.72 17.47 -1.00
CA VAL A 231 4.81 16.33 -1.25
C VAL A 231 3.85 16.20 -0.09
N ILE A 232 2.55 16.22 -0.36
CA ILE A 232 1.52 16.05 0.65
C ILE A 232 0.71 14.79 0.32
N LEU A 233 0.89 13.75 1.11
CA LEU A 233 0.07 12.55 1.03
C LEU A 233 -1.19 12.76 1.84
N VAL A 234 -2.34 12.44 1.26
CA VAL A 234 -3.64 12.56 1.91
C VAL A 234 -4.30 11.19 1.91
N ALA A 235 -4.72 10.73 3.08
CA ALA A 235 -5.34 9.42 3.23
C ALA A 235 -6.26 9.35 4.46
N ALA A 236 -7.26 8.46 4.41
CA ALA A 236 -8.11 8.16 5.56
C ALA A 236 -7.44 7.22 6.59
N GLU A 237 -6.34 6.57 6.23
CA GLU A 237 -5.58 5.67 7.10
C GLU A 237 -4.12 6.10 7.15
N CYS A 238 -3.52 6.01 8.33
CA CYS A 238 -2.09 6.17 8.54
C CYS A 238 -1.64 5.35 9.76
N ALA A 239 -0.81 4.33 9.54
CA ALA A 239 -0.18 3.62 10.65
C ALA A 239 0.81 4.55 11.40
N PRO A 240 0.94 4.42 12.73
CA PRO A 240 0.27 3.45 13.61
C PRO A 240 -1.10 3.91 14.13
N TRP A 241 -1.56 5.11 13.81
CA TRP A 241 -2.74 5.73 14.44
C TRP A 241 -4.09 5.20 13.95
N SER A 242 -4.24 4.96 12.65
CA SER A 242 -5.46 4.44 12.05
C SER A 242 -5.13 3.49 10.89
N LYS A 243 -5.57 2.23 10.99
CA LYS A 243 -5.29 1.20 9.99
C LYS A 243 -6.40 0.16 9.97
N THR A 244 -6.90 -0.14 8.77
CA THR A 244 -7.82 -1.26 8.51
C THR A 244 -7.25 -2.24 7.49
N GLY A 245 -6.41 -1.76 6.57
CA GLY A 245 -5.80 -2.55 5.51
C GLY A 245 -4.38 -2.14 5.18
N GLY A 246 -3.95 -2.42 3.93
CA GLY A 246 -2.61 -2.08 3.46
C GLY A 246 -2.39 -0.59 3.22
N LEU A 247 -3.46 0.21 3.04
CA LEU A 247 -3.36 1.65 2.85
C LEU A 247 -2.61 2.33 4.01
N GLY A 248 -2.97 2.01 5.25
CA GLY A 248 -2.30 2.56 6.43
C GLY A 248 -0.80 2.24 6.47
N ASP A 249 -0.37 1.07 5.99
CA ASP A 249 1.05 0.68 5.92
C ASP A 249 1.81 1.52 4.89
N VAL A 250 1.20 1.74 3.72
CA VAL A 250 1.80 2.58 2.67
C VAL A 250 1.97 4.01 3.18
N VAL A 251 0.93 4.59 3.76
CA VAL A 251 0.94 5.98 4.24
C VAL A 251 1.85 6.14 5.47
N GLY A 252 2.05 5.08 6.27
CA GLY A 252 3.02 5.10 7.37
C GLY A 252 4.49 5.05 6.92
N SER A 253 4.77 4.54 5.71
CA SER A 253 6.13 4.15 5.30
C SER A 253 6.66 4.90 4.08
N LEU A 254 5.88 5.01 2.99
CA LEU A 254 6.26 5.70 1.76
C LEU A 254 6.69 7.16 2.01
N PRO A 255 6.00 7.96 2.85
CA PRO A 255 6.42 9.34 3.14
C PRO A 255 7.83 9.45 3.69
N LYS A 256 8.22 8.50 4.57
CA LYS A 256 9.56 8.46 5.17
C LYS A 256 10.62 8.15 4.13
N ALA A 257 10.32 7.26 3.17
CA ALA A 257 11.22 6.97 2.07
C ALA A 257 11.37 8.17 1.12
N LEU A 258 10.29 8.90 0.82
CA LEU A 258 10.36 10.14 0.05
C LEU A 258 11.14 11.24 0.79
N ALA A 259 10.98 11.37 2.11
CA ALA A 259 11.74 12.33 2.92
C ALA A 259 13.25 12.03 2.91
N LYS A 260 13.64 10.75 3.00
CA LYS A 260 15.04 10.32 2.85
C LYS A 260 15.66 10.67 1.49
N ARG A 261 14.84 10.82 0.46
CA ARG A 261 15.27 11.27 -0.89
C ARG A 261 15.38 12.79 -1.01
N GLY A 262 15.11 13.53 0.06
CA GLY A 262 15.28 14.99 0.14
C GLY A 262 14.00 15.79 -0.10
N HIS A 263 12.85 15.14 -0.31
CA HIS A 263 11.57 15.85 -0.41
C HIS A 263 11.12 16.39 0.95
N ARG A 264 10.42 17.52 0.96
CA ARG A 264 9.68 17.97 2.14
C ARG A 264 8.32 17.28 2.11
N VAL A 265 8.06 16.41 3.09
CA VAL A 265 6.91 15.50 3.03
C VAL A 265 5.97 15.69 4.20
N MET A 266 4.68 15.84 3.88
CA MET A 266 3.58 15.87 4.84
C MET A 266 2.61 14.71 4.58
N VAL A 267 2.03 14.19 5.65
CA VAL A 267 0.87 13.30 5.63
C VAL A 267 -0.30 14.02 6.29
N VAL A 268 -1.43 14.10 5.60
CA VAL A 268 -2.68 14.64 6.14
C VAL A 268 -3.68 13.51 6.29
N THR A 269 -4.16 13.29 7.51
CA THR A 269 -5.14 12.25 7.85
C THR A 269 -6.17 12.77 8.87
N PRO A 270 -7.40 12.24 8.93
CA PRO A 270 -8.30 12.59 10.02
C PRO A 270 -7.77 12.09 11.36
N ARG A 271 -8.09 12.82 12.43
CA ARG A 271 -7.83 12.42 13.80
C ARG A 271 -9.02 11.61 14.30
N TYR A 272 -8.87 10.29 14.40
CA TYR A 272 -9.96 9.42 14.86
C TYR A 272 -10.03 9.29 16.38
N GLY A 273 -8.92 9.59 17.06
CA GLY A 273 -8.79 9.50 18.51
C GLY A 273 -7.66 10.35 19.07
N ASN A 274 -7.44 10.24 20.37
CA ASN A 274 -6.40 11.01 21.03
C ASN A 274 -5.03 10.34 20.86
N TYR A 275 -4.19 10.91 20.00
CA TYR A 275 -2.82 10.47 19.76
C TYR A 275 -1.86 11.25 20.67
N ALA A 276 -0.93 10.55 21.32
CA ALA A 276 -0.03 11.14 22.31
C ALA A 276 1.02 12.06 21.68
N GLU A 277 1.44 11.75 20.45
CA GLU A 277 2.44 12.49 19.70
C GLU A 277 1.87 13.74 19.04
N ALA A 278 0.56 13.80 18.84
CA ALA A 278 -0.11 14.87 18.11
C ALA A 278 -0.30 16.11 18.99
N GLN A 279 0.35 17.21 18.61
CA GLN A 279 0.31 18.50 19.30
C GLN A 279 -0.64 19.47 18.61
N ASP A 280 -1.40 20.24 19.38
CA ASP A 280 -2.30 21.25 18.82
C ASP A 280 -1.49 22.39 18.19
N THR A 281 -1.74 22.68 16.92
CA THR A 281 -1.07 23.78 16.20
C THR A 281 -1.66 25.16 16.53
N GLY A 282 -2.81 25.21 17.20
CA GLY A 282 -3.59 26.42 17.43
C GLY A 282 -4.38 26.90 16.20
N VAL A 283 -4.19 26.28 15.04
CA VAL A 283 -4.88 26.66 13.80
C VAL A 283 -6.31 26.13 13.82
N ARG A 284 -7.26 27.00 13.48
CA ARG A 284 -8.70 26.73 13.37
C ARG A 284 -9.23 27.27 12.04
N LYS A 285 -9.99 26.47 11.32
CA LYS A 285 -10.63 26.86 10.04
C LYS A 285 -12.05 26.36 9.98
N TRP A 286 -12.90 27.07 9.24
CA TRP A 286 -14.31 26.74 9.09
C TRP A 286 -14.58 26.33 7.65
N TYR A 287 -15.26 25.20 7.49
CA TYR A 287 -15.61 24.64 6.19
C TYR A 287 -17.09 24.31 6.16
N LYS A 288 -17.74 24.69 5.07
CA LYS A 288 -19.14 24.35 4.84
C LYS A 288 -19.28 22.90 4.38
N VAL A 289 -20.14 22.12 5.01
CA VAL A 289 -20.51 20.75 4.64
C VAL A 289 -22.01 20.58 4.83
N ASP A 290 -22.71 20.18 3.77
CA ASP A 290 -24.17 20.02 3.80
C ASP A 290 -24.90 21.26 4.35
N GLY A 291 -24.50 22.46 3.92
CA GLY A 291 -25.11 23.71 4.39
C GLY A 291 -24.65 24.18 5.77
N HIS A 292 -23.91 23.37 6.53
CA HIS A 292 -23.48 23.68 7.89
C HIS A 292 -21.98 24.01 7.96
N GLU A 293 -21.63 25.01 8.77
CA GLU A 293 -20.25 25.35 9.07
C GLU A 293 -19.65 24.37 10.09
N ALA A 294 -18.50 23.79 9.76
CA ALA A 294 -17.77 22.85 10.60
C ALA A 294 -16.37 23.41 10.93
N GLU A 295 -16.09 23.57 12.23
CA GLU A 295 -14.75 23.94 12.71
C GLU A 295 -13.80 22.75 12.59
N VAL A 296 -12.67 22.95 11.92
CA VAL A 296 -11.55 22.02 11.85
C VAL A 296 -10.37 22.56 12.64
N LYS A 297 -9.83 21.71 13.50
CA LYS A 297 -8.60 21.95 14.26
C LYS A 297 -7.48 21.12 13.65
N TYR A 298 -6.27 21.68 13.62
CA TYR A 298 -5.11 20.98 13.09
C TYR A 298 -4.16 20.60 14.23
N PHE A 299 -3.78 19.33 14.27
CA PHE A 299 -2.73 18.82 15.14
C PHE A 299 -1.54 18.38 14.29
N GLN A 300 -0.33 18.41 14.83
CA GLN A 300 0.90 18.04 14.12
C GLN A 300 1.81 17.16 14.98
N ALA A 301 2.51 16.25 14.32
CA ALA A 301 3.63 15.49 14.87
C ALA A 301 4.74 15.41 13.82
N TYR A 302 6.00 15.54 14.21
CA TYR A 302 7.15 15.39 13.31
C TYR A 302 7.91 14.10 13.65
N ILE A 303 7.93 13.14 12.72
CA ILE A 303 8.48 11.79 12.95
C ILE A 303 9.24 11.33 11.71
N ASP A 304 10.47 10.84 11.90
CA ASP A 304 11.31 10.26 10.82
C ASP A 304 11.44 11.15 9.56
N GLY A 305 11.50 12.48 9.73
CA GLY A 305 11.64 13.43 8.63
C GLY A 305 10.32 13.84 7.94
N VAL A 306 9.17 13.45 8.49
CA VAL A 306 7.84 13.67 7.91
C VAL A 306 6.95 14.46 8.87
N ASP A 307 6.21 15.42 8.32
CA ASP A 307 5.15 16.14 9.03
C ASP A 307 3.83 15.36 8.98
N PHE A 308 3.37 14.83 10.10
CA PHE A 308 2.05 14.23 10.21
C PHE A 308 1.05 15.26 10.73
N VAL A 309 0.10 15.66 9.90
CA VAL A 309 -0.95 16.62 10.22
C VAL A 309 -2.29 15.90 10.35
N PHE A 310 -2.94 16.08 11.50
CA PHE A 310 -4.21 15.47 11.82
C PHE A 310 -5.34 16.51 11.78
N ILE A 311 -6.39 16.20 11.02
CA ILE A 311 -7.62 16.99 10.94
C ILE A 311 -8.57 16.52 12.05
N ASP A 312 -8.79 17.39 13.03
CA ASP A 312 -9.61 17.14 14.22
C ASP A 312 -10.95 17.87 14.07
N ASN A 313 -12.02 17.09 14.15
CA ASN A 313 -13.41 17.54 14.13
C ASN A 313 -14.29 16.46 14.78
N PRO A 314 -15.40 16.81 15.47
CA PRO A 314 -16.30 15.83 16.09
C PRO A 314 -16.82 14.74 15.15
N LEU A 315 -16.90 15.00 13.84
CA LEU A 315 -17.30 14.00 12.84
C LEU A 315 -16.31 12.83 12.74
N PHE A 316 -15.04 13.00 13.10
CA PHE A 316 -14.01 11.95 13.01
C PHE A 316 -13.74 11.26 14.35
N HIS A 317 -14.02 11.92 15.47
CA HIS A 317 -13.70 11.41 16.80
C HIS A 317 -14.51 10.16 17.19
N HIS A 318 -13.92 9.34 18.06
CA HIS A 318 -14.52 8.11 18.62
C HIS A 318 -14.79 7.01 17.58
N LEU A 319 -14.11 7.08 16.44
CA LEU A 319 -14.18 6.09 15.38
C LEU A 319 -12.90 5.25 15.28
N GLU A 320 -12.00 5.28 16.28
CA GLU A 320 -10.69 4.60 16.19
C GLU A 320 -10.83 3.09 15.89
N ARG A 321 -11.90 2.47 16.41
CA ARG A 321 -12.18 1.05 16.21
C ARG A 321 -12.84 0.74 14.87
N ASN A 322 -13.45 1.73 14.22
CA ASN A 322 -14.14 1.57 12.94
C ASN A 322 -14.22 2.91 12.19
N ILE A 323 -13.13 3.31 11.54
CA ILE A 323 -13.00 4.60 10.85
C ILE A 323 -14.01 4.76 9.69
N TYR A 324 -14.51 3.65 9.16
CA TYR A 324 -15.53 3.58 8.12
C TYR A 324 -16.95 3.34 8.66
N GLY A 325 -17.15 3.46 9.97
CA GLY A 325 -18.46 3.31 10.61
C GLY A 325 -19.44 4.43 10.26
N GLY A 326 -20.73 4.15 10.45
CA GLY A 326 -21.83 5.09 10.17
C GLY A 326 -22.56 4.81 8.87
N SER A 327 -23.52 5.67 8.53
CA SER A 327 -24.23 5.55 7.26
C SER A 327 -23.34 5.99 6.10
N ARG A 328 -23.68 5.56 4.89
CA ARG A 328 -22.99 5.96 3.66
C ARG A 328 -22.89 7.49 3.51
N LEU A 329 -23.96 8.19 3.88
CA LEU A 329 -24.01 9.65 3.81
C LEU A 329 -23.11 10.31 4.87
N ASP A 330 -23.03 9.73 6.08
CA ASP A 330 -22.11 10.23 7.11
C ASP A 330 -20.66 10.12 6.64
N ILE A 331 -20.30 9.00 6.01
CA ILE A 331 -18.95 8.81 5.45
C ILE A 331 -18.71 9.84 4.33
N LEU A 332 -19.68 10.05 3.42
CA LEU A 332 -19.57 11.07 2.37
C LEU A 332 -19.28 12.46 2.95
N LYS A 333 -20.08 12.90 3.93
CA LYS A 333 -19.90 14.20 4.60
C LYS A 333 -18.54 14.34 5.27
N ARG A 334 -18.07 13.27 5.92
CA ARG A 334 -16.71 13.20 6.49
C ARG A 334 -15.63 13.38 5.42
N MET A 335 -15.75 12.69 4.29
CA MET A 335 -14.76 12.78 3.21
C MET A 335 -14.78 14.15 2.51
N VAL A 336 -15.96 14.77 2.40
CA VAL A 336 -16.11 16.15 1.92
C VAL A 336 -15.36 17.13 2.84
N LEU A 337 -15.63 17.08 4.15
CA LEU A 337 -14.92 17.91 5.13
C LEU A 337 -13.41 17.70 5.04
N PHE A 338 -13.00 16.43 5.02
CA PHE A 338 -11.60 16.04 5.01
C PHE A 338 -10.86 16.58 3.78
N CYS A 339 -11.41 16.40 2.58
CA CYS A 339 -10.77 16.86 1.35
C CYS A 339 -10.72 18.38 1.25
N LYS A 340 -11.78 19.09 1.67
CA LYS A 340 -11.77 20.56 1.69
C LYS A 340 -10.69 21.12 2.60
N ALA A 341 -10.60 20.60 3.82
CA ALA A 341 -9.57 20.97 4.76
C ALA A 341 -8.17 20.62 4.23
N ALA A 342 -7.98 19.40 3.70
CA ALA A 342 -6.68 18.91 3.24
C ALA A 342 -6.06 19.73 2.09
N VAL A 343 -6.87 20.24 1.14
CA VAL A 343 -6.35 21.07 0.03
C VAL A 343 -5.74 22.38 0.52
N GLU A 344 -6.23 22.94 1.62
CA GLU A 344 -5.76 24.23 2.15
C GLU A 344 -4.68 24.13 3.22
N VAL A 345 -4.42 22.93 3.76
CA VAL A 345 -3.33 22.67 4.72
C VAL A 345 -1.99 23.33 4.33
N PRO A 346 -1.54 23.32 3.05
CA PRO A 346 -0.26 23.92 2.67
C PRO A 346 -0.10 25.39 3.05
N TRP A 347 -1.19 26.15 3.20
CA TRP A 347 -1.14 27.58 3.55
C TRP A 347 -1.40 27.85 5.02
N HIS A 348 -2.14 26.97 5.71
CA HIS A 348 -2.63 27.27 7.06
C HIS A 348 -1.81 26.65 8.19
N VAL A 349 -1.12 25.53 7.94
CA VAL A 349 -0.44 24.76 9.01
C VAL A 349 1.08 24.98 8.93
N PRO A 350 1.67 25.77 9.84
CA PRO A 350 3.10 26.03 9.86
C PRO A 350 3.86 24.85 10.50
N CYS A 351 4.34 23.94 9.66
CA CYS A 351 5.19 22.83 10.07
C CYS A 351 6.65 23.29 10.21
N GLY A 352 7.20 23.22 11.44
CA GLY A 352 8.53 23.77 11.72
C GLY A 352 8.58 25.31 11.59
N GLY A 353 7.46 25.99 11.81
CA GLY A 353 7.34 27.45 11.74
C GLY A 353 7.09 28.00 10.33
N VAL A 354 7.09 27.16 9.29
CA VAL A 354 6.90 27.60 7.89
C VAL A 354 5.84 26.73 7.22
N CYS A 355 4.88 27.36 6.54
CA CYS A 355 3.89 26.64 5.72
C CYS A 355 4.56 25.96 4.50
N TYR A 356 3.91 24.95 3.92
CA TYR A 356 4.44 24.29 2.72
C TYR A 356 4.34 25.21 1.49
N GLY A 357 3.28 26.01 1.44
CA GLY A 357 2.93 26.81 0.26
C GLY A 357 2.55 25.94 -0.93
N ASP A 358 2.25 26.59 -2.06
CA ASP A 358 1.93 25.96 -3.34
C ASP A 358 3.13 25.94 -4.31
N GLY A 359 4.29 26.41 -3.85
CA GLY A 359 5.54 26.35 -4.59
C GLY A 359 6.03 24.90 -4.74
N ASN A 360 6.04 24.41 -5.98
CA ASN A 360 6.53 23.06 -6.33
C ASN A 360 5.85 21.93 -5.51
N LEU A 361 4.55 22.07 -5.30
CA LEU A 361 3.71 21.19 -4.50
C LEU A 361 3.05 20.10 -5.34
N ALA A 362 3.05 18.87 -4.83
CA ALA A 362 2.27 17.77 -5.35
C ALA A 362 1.48 17.06 -4.23
N PHE A 363 0.19 16.87 -4.45
CA PHE A 363 -0.66 16.03 -3.62
C PHE A 363 -0.62 14.58 -4.11
N ILE A 364 -0.59 13.64 -3.16
CA ILE A 364 -0.85 12.21 -3.41
C ILE A 364 -2.13 11.85 -2.66
N ALA A 365 -3.24 11.84 -3.38
CA ALA A 365 -4.54 11.42 -2.87
C ALA A 365 -4.61 9.88 -2.91
N ASN A 366 -4.89 9.23 -1.78
CA ASN A 366 -5.03 7.78 -1.69
C ASN A 366 -6.49 7.34 -1.56
N ASP A 367 -6.92 6.46 -2.47
CA ASP A 367 -8.26 5.86 -2.56
C ASP A 367 -9.42 6.85 -2.67
N TRP A 368 -10.64 6.30 -2.76
CA TRP A 368 -11.87 7.06 -2.99
C TRP A 368 -12.15 8.12 -1.92
N HIS A 369 -11.67 7.88 -0.69
CA HIS A 369 -11.78 8.81 0.44
C HIS A 369 -11.22 10.20 0.11
N THR A 370 -10.20 10.27 -0.73
CA THR A 370 -9.48 11.50 -1.06
C THR A 370 -9.58 11.88 -2.53
N ALA A 371 -10.35 11.12 -3.32
CA ALA A 371 -10.53 11.40 -4.73
C ALA A 371 -11.31 12.70 -5.02
N LEU A 372 -11.95 13.31 -4.02
CA LEU A 372 -12.46 14.68 -4.13
C LEU A 372 -11.36 15.74 -4.14
N LEU A 373 -10.19 15.46 -3.57
CA LEU A 373 -9.06 16.40 -3.51
C LEU A 373 -8.66 16.95 -4.89
N PRO A 374 -8.35 16.12 -5.91
CA PRO A 374 -8.03 16.63 -7.25
C PRO A 374 -9.20 17.39 -7.90
N VAL A 375 -10.45 17.04 -7.55
CA VAL A 375 -11.64 17.75 -8.05
C VAL A 375 -11.73 19.14 -7.44
N TYR A 376 -11.58 19.28 -6.12
CA TYR A 376 -11.56 20.59 -5.44
C TYR A 376 -10.38 21.44 -5.88
N LEU A 377 -9.19 20.85 -6.00
CA LEU A 377 -8.00 21.53 -6.51
C LEU A 377 -8.26 22.16 -7.89
N LYS A 378 -8.96 21.43 -8.78
CA LYS A 378 -9.36 21.94 -10.08
C LYS A 378 -10.41 23.06 -9.96
N ALA A 379 -11.56 22.74 -9.37
CA ALA A 379 -12.76 23.57 -9.40
C ALA A 379 -12.62 24.89 -8.61
N TYR A 380 -12.00 24.84 -7.43
CA TYR A 380 -11.96 26.00 -6.52
C TYR A 380 -10.66 26.78 -6.54
N TYR A 381 -9.55 26.16 -6.94
CA TYR A 381 -8.25 26.80 -6.88
C TYR A 381 -7.71 27.08 -8.28
N ARG A 382 -7.49 26.05 -9.10
CA ARG A 382 -6.85 26.21 -10.43
C ARG A 382 -7.69 27.07 -11.36
N GLU A 383 -9.00 26.87 -11.41
CA GLU A 383 -9.91 27.69 -12.24
C GLU A 383 -9.99 29.15 -11.79
N GLN A 384 -9.67 29.43 -10.52
CA GLN A 384 -9.59 30.78 -9.95
C GLN A 384 -8.17 31.37 -10.00
N GLY A 385 -7.21 30.70 -10.64
CA GLY A 385 -5.82 31.16 -10.75
C GLY A 385 -4.93 30.87 -9.53
N LEU A 386 -5.44 30.19 -8.51
CA LEU A 386 -4.70 29.76 -7.31
C LEU A 386 -4.12 28.35 -7.52
N MET A 387 -2.99 28.03 -6.85
CA MET A 387 -2.35 26.70 -6.94
C MET A 387 -2.13 26.21 -8.38
N LYS A 388 -1.91 27.12 -9.33
CA LYS A 388 -1.87 26.82 -10.78
C LYS A 388 -0.85 25.72 -11.14
N TYR A 389 0.27 25.70 -10.43
CA TYR A 389 1.37 24.76 -10.64
C TYR A 389 1.33 23.54 -9.71
N THR A 390 0.39 23.49 -8.78
CA THR A 390 0.19 22.34 -7.90
C THR A 390 -0.34 21.16 -8.70
N ARG A 391 0.20 19.96 -8.43
CA ARG A 391 -0.21 18.72 -9.10
C ARG A 391 -0.84 17.75 -8.14
N SER A 392 -1.58 16.80 -8.70
CA SER A 392 -2.29 15.76 -7.97
C SER A 392 -2.06 14.40 -8.61
N VAL A 393 -1.68 13.44 -7.77
CA VAL A 393 -1.61 12.02 -8.10
C VAL A 393 -2.70 11.31 -7.33
N LEU A 394 -3.53 10.51 -8.02
CA LEU A 394 -4.52 9.65 -7.36
C LEU A 394 -4.00 8.21 -7.32
N VAL A 395 -3.94 7.62 -6.14
CA VAL A 395 -3.48 6.25 -5.92
C VAL A 395 -4.67 5.32 -5.69
N ILE A 396 -4.73 4.25 -6.47
CA ILE A 396 -5.71 3.16 -6.35
C ILE A 396 -5.08 2.03 -5.54
N HIS A 397 -5.49 1.88 -4.27
CA HIS A 397 -5.10 0.72 -3.46
C HIS A 397 -6.12 -0.40 -3.60
N ASN A 398 -7.40 -0.07 -3.76
CA ASN A 398 -8.45 -1.05 -4.03
C ASN A 398 -9.65 -0.45 -4.77
N ILE A 399 -9.79 -0.77 -6.07
CA ILE A 399 -10.86 -0.27 -6.94
C ILE A 399 -12.27 -0.71 -6.52
N ALA A 400 -12.42 -1.72 -5.66
CA ALA A 400 -13.73 -2.20 -5.24
C ALA A 400 -14.50 -1.14 -4.40
N HIS A 401 -13.78 -0.23 -3.73
CA HIS A 401 -14.36 0.84 -2.94
C HIS A 401 -14.24 2.18 -3.69
N GLN A 402 -15.38 2.74 -4.13
CA GLN A 402 -15.39 3.87 -5.09
C GLN A 402 -16.15 5.11 -4.61
N GLY A 403 -16.77 5.06 -3.42
CA GLY A 403 -17.66 6.15 -2.97
C GLY A 403 -18.88 6.31 -3.87
N ARG A 404 -19.63 5.22 -4.11
CA ARG A 404 -20.83 5.22 -4.97
C ARG A 404 -22.07 5.73 -4.24
N GLY A 405 -22.98 6.36 -4.97
CA GLY A 405 -24.25 6.84 -4.45
C GLY A 405 -25.30 7.19 -5.50
N PRO A 406 -26.51 7.59 -5.07
CA PRO A 406 -27.49 8.28 -5.92
C PRO A 406 -26.88 9.55 -6.50
N VAL A 407 -27.35 9.96 -7.69
CA VAL A 407 -26.88 11.17 -8.38
C VAL A 407 -27.04 12.42 -7.50
N ASP A 408 -28.11 12.49 -6.71
CA ASP A 408 -28.40 13.60 -5.78
C ASP A 408 -27.33 13.79 -4.70
N ASP A 409 -26.47 12.79 -4.46
CA ASP A 409 -25.37 12.95 -3.51
C ASP A 409 -24.37 14.04 -3.95
N PHE A 410 -24.38 14.42 -5.23
CA PHE A 410 -23.61 15.55 -5.75
C PHE A 410 -23.87 16.85 -4.98
N PHE A 411 -25.07 17.07 -4.45
CA PHE A 411 -25.37 18.29 -3.68
C PHE A 411 -24.60 18.36 -2.35
N PHE A 412 -24.14 17.22 -1.80
CA PHE A 412 -23.34 17.22 -0.57
C PHE A 412 -21.86 17.52 -0.81
N VAL A 413 -21.34 17.32 -2.04
CA VAL A 413 -19.94 17.63 -2.32
C VAL A 413 -19.67 19.12 -2.49
N ASP A 414 -20.72 19.95 -2.52
CA ASP A 414 -20.62 21.41 -2.60
C ASP A 414 -19.67 21.80 -3.72
N LEU A 415 -20.05 21.49 -4.96
CA LEU A 415 -19.39 21.86 -6.21
C LEU A 415 -20.40 22.55 -7.14
N PRO A 416 -19.95 23.45 -8.04
CA PRO A 416 -20.82 24.01 -9.06
C PRO A 416 -21.43 22.94 -9.97
N GLU A 417 -22.71 23.08 -10.34
CA GLU A 417 -23.49 22.06 -11.07
C GLU A 417 -22.84 21.54 -12.37
N HIS A 418 -22.10 22.39 -13.09
CA HIS A 418 -21.40 21.98 -14.30
C HIS A 418 -20.29 20.93 -14.08
N HIS A 419 -19.90 20.65 -12.83
CA HIS A 419 -18.99 19.56 -12.47
C HIS A 419 -19.70 18.20 -12.28
N MET A 420 -21.03 18.15 -12.31
CA MET A 420 -21.81 16.93 -12.04
C MET A 420 -21.45 15.77 -12.99
N ASP A 421 -21.17 16.07 -14.26
CA ASP A 421 -20.80 15.06 -15.27
C ASP A 421 -19.49 14.33 -14.96
N LEU A 422 -18.63 14.90 -14.12
CA LEU A 422 -17.43 14.21 -13.65
C LEU A 422 -17.78 13.00 -12.79
N PHE A 423 -18.83 13.11 -11.98
CA PHE A 423 -19.27 12.10 -11.02
C PHE A 423 -20.24 11.09 -11.59
N LYS A 424 -20.96 11.46 -12.65
CA LYS A 424 -21.98 10.61 -13.25
C LYS A 424 -21.35 9.42 -13.97
N LEU A 425 -21.83 8.22 -13.64
CA LEU A 425 -21.47 6.96 -14.28
C LEU A 425 -22.73 6.14 -14.54
N TYR A 426 -22.79 5.45 -15.68
CA TYR A 426 -23.91 4.58 -16.04
C TYR A 426 -23.58 3.13 -15.71
N ASP A 427 -24.44 2.49 -14.91
CA ASP A 427 -24.45 1.04 -14.69
C ASP A 427 -25.58 0.41 -15.53
N PRO A 428 -25.31 -0.58 -16.40
CA PRO A 428 -26.33 -1.24 -17.21
C PRO A 428 -27.50 -1.85 -16.41
N ILE A 429 -27.28 -2.19 -15.15
CA ILE A 429 -28.29 -2.79 -14.26
C ILE A 429 -28.96 -1.70 -13.40
N GLY A 430 -28.15 -0.79 -12.86
CA GLY A 430 -28.58 0.21 -11.87
C GLY A 430 -28.94 1.59 -12.41
N GLY A 431 -28.65 1.87 -13.69
CA GLY A 431 -28.79 3.18 -14.30
C GLY A 431 -27.69 4.16 -13.89
N ASP A 432 -28.02 5.45 -13.97
CA ASP A 432 -27.10 6.53 -13.61
C ASP A 432 -26.86 6.58 -12.10
N HIS A 433 -25.59 6.70 -11.72
CA HIS A 433 -25.19 6.85 -10.33
C HIS A 433 -24.00 7.82 -10.17
N PHE A 434 -23.84 8.31 -8.95
CA PHE A 434 -22.75 9.16 -8.50
C PHE A 434 -21.53 8.30 -8.11
N ASN A 435 -20.34 8.72 -8.52
CA ASN A 435 -19.09 8.03 -8.24
C ASN A 435 -17.93 9.00 -8.02
N ILE A 436 -17.47 9.13 -6.76
CA ILE A 436 -16.37 10.02 -6.38
C ILE A 436 -15.07 9.59 -7.06
N PHE A 437 -14.80 8.29 -7.10
CA PHE A 437 -13.55 7.79 -7.64
C PHE A 437 -13.43 8.02 -9.14
N ALA A 438 -14.55 7.90 -9.86
CA ALA A 438 -14.63 8.28 -11.27
C ALA A 438 -14.25 9.75 -11.50
N ALA A 439 -14.79 10.66 -10.68
CA ALA A 439 -14.47 12.08 -10.78
C ALA A 439 -12.98 12.34 -10.51
N GLY A 440 -12.42 11.73 -9.47
CA GLY A 440 -10.99 11.84 -9.15
C GLY A 440 -10.07 11.30 -10.25
N LEU A 441 -10.41 10.16 -10.86
CA LEU A 441 -9.65 9.59 -11.99
C LEU A 441 -9.62 10.52 -13.20
N LYS A 442 -10.75 11.18 -13.50
CA LYS A 442 -10.86 12.14 -14.59
C LYS A 442 -10.02 13.40 -14.33
N THR A 443 -9.98 13.88 -13.08
CA THR A 443 -9.36 15.17 -12.72
C THR A 443 -7.89 15.10 -12.33
N ALA A 444 -7.41 13.98 -11.78
CA ALA A 444 -6.01 13.84 -11.38
C ALA A 444 -5.03 13.97 -12.57
N ASP A 445 -3.85 14.54 -12.30
CA ASP A 445 -2.80 14.75 -13.31
C ASP A 445 -2.05 13.44 -13.61
N ARG A 446 -1.91 12.57 -12.60
CA ARG A 446 -1.40 11.20 -12.71
C ARG A 446 -2.24 10.22 -11.87
N VAL A 447 -2.22 8.96 -12.27
CA VAL A 447 -2.88 7.87 -11.53
C VAL A 447 -1.84 6.79 -11.24
N VAL A 448 -1.77 6.36 -9.99
CA VAL A 448 -0.92 5.24 -9.57
C VAL A 448 -1.80 4.12 -9.08
N THR A 449 -1.39 2.88 -9.30
CA THR A 449 -1.96 1.72 -8.61
C THR A 449 -0.83 0.86 -8.06
N VAL A 450 -1.15 -0.02 -7.13
CA VAL A 450 -0.16 -0.68 -6.26
C VAL A 450 0.54 -1.91 -6.89
N SER A 451 0.40 -2.13 -8.20
CA SER A 451 1.20 -3.10 -8.97
C SER A 451 1.00 -2.96 -10.50
N HIS A 452 1.92 -3.45 -11.32
CA HIS A 452 1.81 -3.48 -12.77
C HIS A 452 0.75 -4.48 -13.26
N GLY A 453 0.71 -5.67 -12.67
CA GLY A 453 -0.29 -6.70 -12.93
C GLY A 453 -1.68 -6.14 -12.67
N TYR A 454 -1.87 -5.44 -11.55
CA TYR A 454 -3.15 -4.82 -11.23
C TYR A 454 -3.49 -3.66 -12.17
N ALA A 455 -2.53 -2.83 -12.58
CA ALA A 455 -2.77 -1.80 -13.59
C ALA A 455 -3.32 -2.38 -14.91
N ARG A 456 -2.90 -3.59 -15.28
CA ARG A 456 -3.45 -4.30 -16.45
C ARG A 456 -4.87 -4.82 -16.18
N GLU A 457 -5.09 -5.42 -15.02
CA GLU A 457 -6.40 -5.96 -14.61
C GLU A 457 -7.47 -4.87 -14.47
N LEU A 458 -7.11 -3.68 -13.99
CA LEU A 458 -8.01 -2.52 -13.91
C LEU A 458 -8.61 -2.11 -15.26
N LYS A 459 -7.96 -2.49 -16.36
CA LYS A 459 -8.43 -2.23 -17.72
C LYS A 459 -9.39 -3.30 -18.24
N THR A 460 -9.64 -4.37 -17.50
CA THR A 460 -10.64 -5.38 -17.90
C THR A 460 -11.99 -5.08 -17.28
N SER A 461 -13.07 -5.61 -17.87
CA SER A 461 -14.43 -5.48 -17.33
C SER A 461 -14.53 -6.01 -15.90
N GLU A 462 -13.88 -7.14 -15.65
CA GLU A 462 -13.90 -7.87 -14.38
C GLU A 462 -13.04 -7.15 -13.32
N GLY A 463 -11.84 -6.71 -13.69
CA GLY A 463 -10.88 -6.11 -12.77
C GLY A 463 -11.06 -4.62 -12.53
N GLY A 464 -11.69 -3.89 -13.46
CA GLY A 464 -11.92 -2.45 -13.33
C GLY A 464 -13.20 -2.05 -12.59
N TRP A 465 -14.05 -3.01 -12.21
CA TRP A 465 -15.28 -2.77 -11.42
C TRP A 465 -16.13 -1.63 -11.98
N GLY A 466 -16.40 -1.65 -13.29
CA GLY A 466 -17.19 -0.60 -13.98
C GLY A 466 -16.43 0.68 -14.34
N LEU A 467 -15.20 0.88 -13.84
CA LEU A 467 -14.36 2.04 -14.18
C LEU A 467 -13.35 1.78 -15.30
N HIS A 468 -13.31 0.55 -15.84
CA HIS A 468 -12.35 0.14 -16.87
C HIS A 468 -12.36 1.02 -18.13
N GLY A 469 -13.52 1.59 -18.51
CA GLY A 469 -13.61 2.55 -19.62
C GLY A 469 -12.82 3.82 -19.34
N ILE A 470 -13.11 4.47 -18.20
CA ILE A 470 -12.40 5.69 -17.74
C ILE A 470 -10.90 5.42 -17.59
N ILE A 471 -10.54 4.26 -17.05
CA ILE A 471 -9.13 3.90 -16.87
C ILE A 471 -8.42 3.72 -18.20
N LYS A 472 -9.04 3.08 -19.21
CA LYS A 472 -8.47 2.98 -20.57
C LYS A 472 -8.29 4.34 -21.22
N GLU A 473 -9.29 5.22 -21.11
CA GLU A 473 -9.22 6.60 -21.63
C GLU A 473 -8.08 7.40 -20.97
N ASN A 474 -7.75 7.07 -19.73
CA ASN A 474 -6.69 7.71 -18.95
C ASN A 474 -5.44 6.83 -18.79
N ASP A 475 -5.22 5.82 -19.65
CA ASP A 475 -4.10 4.86 -19.51
C ASP A 475 -2.74 5.56 -19.56
N TRP A 476 -2.65 6.66 -20.32
CA TRP A 476 -1.46 7.51 -20.39
C TRP A 476 -1.07 8.16 -19.05
N LYS A 477 -2.02 8.27 -18.10
CA LYS A 477 -1.77 8.76 -16.74
C LYS A 477 -1.40 7.64 -15.76
N LEU A 478 -1.72 6.39 -16.09
CA LEU A 478 -1.70 5.26 -15.17
C LEU A 478 -0.31 4.63 -15.07
N ARG A 479 0.17 4.43 -13.84
CA ARG A 479 1.37 3.65 -13.55
C ARG A 479 1.13 2.66 -12.41
N GLY A 480 1.54 1.41 -12.60
CA GLY A 480 1.63 0.43 -11.51
C GLY A 480 2.95 0.59 -10.77
N ILE A 481 2.95 0.64 -9.44
CA ILE A 481 4.15 0.65 -8.59
C ILE A 481 3.90 -0.33 -7.46
N VAL A 482 4.74 -1.35 -7.35
CA VAL A 482 4.66 -2.35 -6.27
C VAL A 482 5.00 -1.70 -4.93
N ASN A 483 4.22 -2.01 -3.88
CA ASN A 483 4.48 -1.49 -2.54
C ASN A 483 5.77 -2.09 -1.93
N GLY A 484 6.43 -1.31 -1.09
CA GLY A 484 7.50 -1.80 -0.22
C GLY A 484 6.98 -2.36 1.11
N VAL A 485 7.90 -2.91 1.89
CA VAL A 485 7.69 -3.38 3.26
C VAL A 485 8.54 -2.54 4.22
N ASP A 486 7.98 -2.24 5.40
CA ASP A 486 8.79 -1.67 6.49
C ASP A 486 9.64 -2.77 7.15
N ASN A 487 10.95 -2.72 6.88
CA ASN A 487 11.94 -3.65 7.43
C ASN A 487 12.19 -3.46 8.94
N LYS A 488 11.62 -2.44 9.59
CA LYS A 488 11.64 -2.32 11.06
C LYS A 488 10.56 -3.21 11.69
N ASP A 489 9.39 -3.28 11.07
CA ASP A 489 8.25 -4.04 11.58
C ASP A 489 8.35 -5.51 11.17
N TRP A 490 8.56 -5.78 9.89
CA TRP A 490 8.58 -7.12 9.33
C TRP A 490 10.00 -7.56 8.99
N ASN A 491 10.75 -8.03 9.99
CA ASN A 491 12.11 -8.53 9.81
C ASN A 491 12.45 -9.62 10.83
N PRO A 492 12.75 -10.86 10.39
CA PRO A 492 12.98 -11.98 11.30
C PRO A 492 14.15 -11.78 12.26
N LEU A 493 15.10 -10.90 11.93
CA LEU A 493 16.27 -10.61 12.76
C LEU A 493 15.94 -9.75 14.00
N PHE A 494 14.93 -8.87 13.89
CA PHE A 494 14.61 -7.90 14.94
C PHE A 494 13.17 -8.00 15.46
N ASP A 495 12.34 -8.83 14.83
CA ASP A 495 10.93 -9.04 15.15
C ASP A 495 10.70 -9.26 16.64
N VAL A 496 9.94 -8.35 17.26
CA VAL A 496 9.62 -8.38 18.68
C VAL A 496 8.70 -9.54 19.06
N HIS A 497 7.95 -10.08 18.11
CA HIS A 497 7.00 -11.17 18.33
C HIS A 497 7.66 -12.56 18.36
N LEU A 498 8.96 -12.64 18.01
CA LEU A 498 9.76 -13.86 18.01
C LEU A 498 10.68 -14.02 19.23
N LYS A 499 10.57 -13.13 20.24
CA LYS A 499 11.48 -13.10 21.41
C LYS A 499 11.02 -13.96 22.60
N SER A 500 9.88 -14.64 22.50
CA SER A 500 9.27 -15.34 23.63
C SER A 500 8.61 -16.66 23.23
N GLU A 501 8.24 -17.47 24.22
CA GLU A 501 7.42 -18.69 24.04
C GLU A 501 8.05 -19.75 23.11
N GLY A 502 9.38 -19.78 23.03
CA GLY A 502 10.15 -20.75 22.25
C GLY A 502 10.44 -20.33 20.80
N TYR A 503 9.93 -19.18 20.37
CA TYR A 503 10.35 -18.57 19.11
C TYR A 503 11.76 -17.97 19.23
N THR A 504 12.40 -17.76 18.08
CA THR A 504 13.71 -17.09 18.00
C THR A 504 13.76 -16.15 16.81
N ASN A 505 14.49 -15.05 16.98
CA ASN A 505 14.93 -14.24 15.84
C ASN A 505 15.99 -15.00 15.03
N TYR A 506 16.06 -14.71 13.74
CA TYR A 506 17.04 -15.34 12.84
C TYR A 506 17.40 -14.45 11.65
N SER A 507 18.57 -14.73 11.09
CA SER A 507 19.14 -14.10 9.90
C SER A 507 19.16 -15.09 8.72
N LEU A 508 19.66 -14.63 7.57
CA LEU A 508 19.89 -15.48 6.40
C LEU A 508 20.86 -16.64 6.69
N GLU A 509 21.84 -16.42 7.57
CA GLU A 509 22.84 -17.42 7.97
C GLU A 509 22.25 -18.47 8.91
N THR A 510 21.33 -18.05 9.79
CA THR A 510 20.70 -18.90 10.81
C THR A 510 19.30 -19.37 10.42
N LEU A 511 18.90 -19.18 9.15
CA LEU A 511 17.59 -19.51 8.59
C LEU A 511 17.16 -20.95 8.92
N SER A 512 18.02 -21.94 8.67
CA SER A 512 17.65 -23.36 8.81
C SER A 512 17.35 -23.76 10.26
N SER A 513 18.10 -23.24 11.23
CA SER A 513 17.87 -23.46 12.66
C SER A 513 16.73 -22.60 13.20
N GLY A 514 16.71 -21.32 12.85
CA GLY A 514 15.74 -20.36 13.37
C GLY A 514 14.33 -20.66 12.91
N LYS A 515 14.14 -20.94 11.63
CA LYS A 515 12.82 -21.29 11.07
C LYS A 515 12.27 -22.58 11.66
N ARG A 516 13.12 -23.58 11.86
CA ARG A 516 12.75 -24.85 12.52
C ARG A 516 12.27 -24.63 13.95
N GLN A 517 12.99 -23.82 14.72
CA GLN A 517 12.57 -23.48 16.09
C GLN A 517 11.24 -22.73 16.12
N CYS A 518 11.06 -21.73 15.23
CA CYS A 518 9.80 -21.02 15.09
C CYS A 518 8.64 -21.95 14.69
N LYS A 519 8.88 -22.91 13.79
CA LYS A 519 7.89 -23.93 13.41
C LYS A 519 7.49 -24.82 14.59
N THR A 520 8.47 -25.32 15.34
CA THR A 520 8.21 -26.11 16.55
C THR A 520 7.43 -25.32 17.59
N ALA A 521 7.79 -24.05 17.80
CA ALA A 521 7.08 -23.15 18.72
C ALA A 521 5.63 -22.92 18.27
N LEU A 522 5.39 -22.69 16.98
CA LEU A 522 4.07 -22.52 16.40
C LEU A 522 3.21 -23.78 16.52
N GLN A 523 3.77 -24.95 16.20
CA GLN A 523 3.09 -26.23 16.39
C GLN A 523 2.69 -26.43 17.85
N LYS A 524 3.60 -26.15 18.79
CA LYS A 524 3.34 -26.27 20.22
C LYS A 524 2.27 -25.28 20.70
N GLU A 525 2.37 -24.01 20.32
CA GLU A 525 1.44 -22.95 20.71
C GLU A 525 0.01 -23.25 20.23
N LEU A 526 -0.12 -23.74 19.00
CA LEU A 526 -1.42 -24.09 18.42
C LEU A 526 -1.84 -25.53 18.77
N GLY A 527 -1.07 -26.29 19.54
CA GLY A 527 -1.40 -27.66 19.92
C GLY A 527 -1.42 -28.65 18.76
N LEU A 528 -0.68 -28.40 17.69
CA LEU A 528 -0.42 -29.35 16.61
C LEU A 528 0.68 -30.36 17.04
N PRO A 529 0.70 -31.57 16.47
CA PRO A 529 1.83 -32.48 16.62
C PRO A 529 3.13 -31.82 16.18
N ILE A 530 4.14 -31.84 17.05
CA ILE A 530 5.46 -31.28 16.76
C ILE A 530 6.17 -32.22 15.79
N ARG A 531 6.25 -31.82 14.51
CA ARG A 531 6.83 -32.60 13.42
C ARG A 531 7.66 -31.69 12.51
N GLU A 532 8.97 -31.89 12.50
CA GLU A 532 9.90 -31.11 11.68
C GLU A 532 9.81 -31.48 10.20
N ASP A 533 9.56 -32.76 9.91
CA ASP A 533 9.52 -33.39 8.60
C ASP A 533 8.28 -33.01 7.77
N VAL A 534 7.19 -32.59 8.43
CA VAL A 534 5.91 -32.25 7.80
C VAL A 534 5.86 -30.79 7.40
N PRO A 535 5.56 -30.42 6.15
CA PRO A 535 5.41 -29.02 5.76
C PRO A 535 4.21 -28.38 6.47
N LEU A 536 4.42 -27.18 7.02
CA LEU A 536 3.38 -26.35 7.63
C LEU A 536 2.96 -25.26 6.64
N ILE A 537 1.69 -25.29 6.25
CA ILE A 537 1.05 -24.32 5.37
C ILE A 537 0.33 -23.28 6.23
N GLY A 538 0.65 -22.00 6.04
CA GLY A 538 -0.01 -20.87 6.66
C GLY A 538 -0.96 -20.15 5.69
N PHE A 539 -2.08 -19.66 6.20
CA PHE A 539 -2.94 -18.68 5.56
C PHE A 539 -3.18 -17.53 6.52
N ILE A 540 -3.01 -16.29 6.05
CA ILE A 540 -3.27 -15.07 6.82
C ILE A 540 -4.10 -14.14 5.95
N GLY A 541 -5.32 -13.81 6.37
CA GLY A 541 -6.16 -12.88 5.63
C GLY A 541 -7.59 -12.78 6.13
N ARG A 542 -8.33 -11.78 5.63
CA ARG A 542 -9.78 -11.66 5.88
C ARG A 542 -10.50 -12.90 5.36
N LEU A 543 -11.48 -13.38 6.11
CA LEU A 543 -12.32 -14.50 5.71
C LEU A 543 -13.44 -13.98 4.81
N ASP A 544 -13.11 -13.87 3.52
CA ASP A 544 -13.96 -13.34 2.46
C ASP A 544 -13.68 -14.08 1.14
N PRO A 545 -14.67 -14.25 0.23
CA PRO A 545 -14.46 -14.89 -1.07
C PRO A 545 -13.37 -14.24 -1.92
N GLN A 546 -13.05 -12.95 -1.72
CA GLN A 546 -11.91 -12.29 -2.35
C GLN A 546 -10.60 -13.01 -2.05
N LYS A 547 -10.42 -13.50 -0.82
CA LYS A 547 -9.19 -14.20 -0.38
C LYS A 547 -9.16 -15.69 -0.71
N GLY A 548 -10.19 -16.20 -1.38
CA GLY A 548 -10.23 -17.58 -1.88
C GLY A 548 -10.31 -18.64 -0.79
N VAL A 549 -10.87 -18.31 0.39
CA VAL A 549 -11.00 -19.25 1.51
C VAL A 549 -11.88 -20.44 1.16
N ASP A 550 -12.88 -20.22 0.32
CA ASP A 550 -13.72 -21.25 -0.30
C ASP A 550 -12.93 -22.19 -1.23
N ILE A 551 -11.93 -21.69 -1.95
CA ILE A 551 -11.04 -22.52 -2.77
C ILE A 551 -10.18 -23.43 -1.89
N ILE A 552 -9.72 -22.91 -0.75
CA ILE A 552 -9.03 -23.73 0.27
C ILE A 552 -9.97 -24.81 0.79
N ALA A 553 -11.22 -24.44 1.12
CA ALA A 553 -12.23 -25.36 1.64
C ALA A 553 -12.50 -26.52 0.67
N GLU A 554 -12.63 -26.24 -0.63
CA GLU A 554 -12.75 -27.26 -1.66
C GLU A 554 -11.51 -28.16 -1.77
N ALA A 555 -10.32 -27.62 -1.50
CA ALA A 555 -9.06 -28.37 -1.55
C ALA A 555 -8.76 -29.18 -0.27
N ILE A 556 -9.53 -29.01 0.82
CA ILE A 556 -9.30 -29.71 2.09
C ILE A 556 -9.25 -31.23 1.94
N PRO A 557 -10.18 -31.91 1.23
CA PRO A 557 -10.11 -33.36 1.08
C PRO A 557 -8.78 -33.84 0.47
N TRP A 558 -8.26 -33.09 -0.52
CA TRP A 558 -6.95 -33.37 -1.10
C TRP A 558 -5.81 -33.05 -0.13
N LEU A 559 -5.83 -31.88 0.53
CA LEU A 559 -4.82 -31.50 1.52
C LEU A 559 -4.71 -32.52 2.66
N MET A 560 -5.83 -33.03 3.15
CA MET A 560 -5.86 -33.99 4.26
C MET A 560 -5.36 -35.38 3.85
N SER A 561 -5.41 -35.71 2.55
CA SER A 561 -4.74 -36.90 1.98
C SER A 561 -3.22 -36.79 1.97
N GLN A 562 -2.68 -35.57 2.10
CA GLN A 562 -1.25 -35.32 2.18
C GLN A 562 -0.76 -35.32 3.64
N ASP A 563 0.52 -35.63 3.85
CA ASP A 563 1.18 -35.43 5.14
C ASP A 563 1.63 -33.97 5.24
N VAL A 564 0.72 -33.11 5.69
CA VAL A 564 0.87 -31.65 5.83
C VAL A 564 0.12 -31.16 7.08
N GLN A 565 0.47 -29.96 7.56
CA GLN A 565 -0.31 -29.21 8.54
C GLN A 565 -0.78 -27.88 7.93
N LEU A 566 -1.95 -27.40 8.34
CA LEU A 566 -2.56 -26.16 7.88
C LEU A 566 -2.94 -25.27 9.07
N VAL A 567 -2.46 -24.03 9.05
CA VAL A 567 -2.82 -22.98 10.03
C VAL A 567 -3.47 -21.83 9.28
N MET A 568 -4.67 -21.44 9.71
CA MET A 568 -5.42 -20.34 9.08
C MET A 568 -5.73 -19.26 10.12
N LEU A 569 -5.29 -18.04 9.88
CA LEU A 569 -5.56 -16.86 10.69
C LEU A 569 -6.44 -15.87 9.91
N GLY A 570 -7.59 -15.53 10.47
CA GLY A 570 -8.47 -14.54 9.87
C GLY A 570 -9.77 -14.32 10.62
N SER A 571 -10.46 -13.23 10.29
CA SER A 571 -11.84 -12.97 10.68
C SER A 571 -12.61 -12.41 9.49
N GLY A 572 -13.93 -12.54 9.49
CA GLY A 572 -14.74 -12.04 8.39
C GLY A 572 -16.16 -12.57 8.43
N ARG A 573 -16.57 -13.20 7.33
CA ARG A 573 -17.96 -13.67 7.22
C ARG A 573 -18.21 -14.85 8.16
N PRO A 574 -19.33 -14.87 8.91
CA PRO A 574 -19.63 -15.93 9.88
C PRO A 574 -19.70 -17.35 9.29
N ASP A 575 -20.14 -17.48 8.03
CA ASP A 575 -20.19 -18.77 7.31
C ASP A 575 -18.79 -19.35 7.10
N LEU A 576 -17.82 -18.51 6.70
CA LEU A 576 -16.43 -18.91 6.52
C LEU A 576 -15.73 -19.18 7.87
N GLU A 577 -16.03 -18.39 8.90
CA GLU A 577 -15.53 -18.65 10.27
C GLU A 577 -16.03 -19.99 10.82
N HIS A 578 -17.31 -20.31 10.60
CA HIS A 578 -17.88 -21.58 11.02
C HIS A 578 -17.25 -22.77 10.29
N MET A 579 -17.03 -22.62 8.97
CA MET A 579 -16.35 -23.62 8.16
C MET A 579 -14.92 -23.91 8.67
N LEU A 580 -14.15 -22.89 9.07
CA LEU A 580 -12.83 -23.12 9.66
C LEU A 580 -12.89 -23.92 10.97
N ARG A 581 -13.81 -23.57 11.85
CA ARG A 581 -14.01 -24.30 13.13
C ARG A 581 -14.43 -25.75 12.88
N GLN A 582 -15.24 -25.98 11.84
CA GLN A 582 -15.63 -27.33 11.44
C GLN A 582 -14.42 -28.14 10.98
N PHE A 583 -13.56 -27.60 10.11
CA PHE A 583 -12.36 -28.31 9.66
C PHE A 583 -11.38 -28.62 10.79
N GLU A 584 -11.18 -27.67 11.71
CA GLU A 584 -10.38 -27.89 12.92
C GLU A 584 -10.94 -29.04 13.78
N SER A 585 -12.27 -29.11 13.96
CA SER A 585 -12.90 -30.18 14.73
C SER A 585 -12.76 -31.56 14.09
N GLN A 586 -12.72 -31.62 12.76
CA GLN A 586 -12.62 -32.86 11.99
C GLN A 586 -11.18 -33.36 11.86
N HIS A 587 -10.21 -32.44 11.82
CA HIS A 587 -8.80 -32.73 11.55
C HIS A 587 -7.89 -32.05 12.59
N HIS A 588 -8.17 -32.27 13.88
CA HIS A 588 -7.47 -31.59 14.97
C HIS A 588 -5.97 -31.96 15.07
N ASP A 589 -5.48 -32.99 14.38
CA ASP A 589 -4.06 -33.29 14.30
C ASP A 589 -3.34 -32.55 13.15
N LYS A 590 -4.09 -31.98 12.19
CA LYS A 590 -3.53 -31.34 10.98
C LYS A 590 -3.94 -29.88 10.78
N ILE A 591 -5.13 -29.47 11.19
CA ILE A 591 -5.71 -28.14 10.91
C ILE A 591 -5.90 -27.34 12.20
N ARG A 592 -5.49 -26.07 12.17
CA ARG A 592 -5.83 -25.07 13.20
C ARG A 592 -6.38 -23.80 12.59
N GLY A 593 -7.54 -23.37 13.09
CA GLY A 593 -8.18 -22.11 12.71
C GLY A 593 -8.10 -21.10 13.85
N TRP A 594 -7.40 -19.98 13.64
CA TRP A 594 -7.46 -18.83 14.53
C TRP A 594 -8.46 -17.82 13.99
N VAL A 595 -9.66 -17.79 14.56
CA VAL A 595 -10.68 -16.80 14.20
C VAL A 595 -10.46 -15.51 14.96
N GLY A 596 -9.98 -14.48 14.28
CA GLY A 596 -9.72 -13.16 14.86
C GLY A 596 -8.59 -12.41 14.17
N PHE A 597 -8.32 -11.19 14.66
CA PHE A 597 -7.17 -10.39 14.28
C PHE A 597 -6.09 -10.46 15.35
N SER A 598 -4.87 -10.85 14.98
CA SER A 598 -3.73 -10.89 15.90
C SER A 598 -2.44 -10.62 15.12
N VAL A 599 -1.85 -9.45 15.35
CA VAL A 599 -0.55 -9.08 14.75
C VAL A 599 0.53 -10.05 15.21
N LYS A 600 0.62 -10.32 16.51
CA LYS A 600 1.57 -11.29 17.09
C LYS A 600 1.49 -12.66 16.40
N MET A 601 0.28 -13.18 16.19
CA MET A 601 0.09 -14.48 15.53
C MET A 601 0.45 -14.42 14.03
N ALA A 602 0.15 -13.31 13.34
CA ALA A 602 0.53 -13.15 11.93
C ALA A 602 2.06 -13.22 11.74
N HIS A 603 2.84 -12.56 12.59
CA HIS A 603 4.31 -12.66 12.58
C HIS A 603 4.80 -14.08 12.85
N ARG A 604 4.20 -14.75 13.84
CA ARG A 604 4.58 -16.13 14.22
C ARG A 604 4.25 -17.16 13.15
N ILE A 605 3.08 -17.06 12.50
CA ILE A 605 2.74 -17.89 11.34
C ILE A 605 3.72 -17.61 10.21
N THR A 606 4.01 -16.33 9.92
CA THR A 606 4.95 -15.95 8.86
C THR A 606 6.36 -16.47 9.14
N ALA A 607 6.81 -16.53 10.39
CA ALA A 607 8.11 -17.08 10.77
C ALA A 607 8.14 -18.61 10.78
N GLY A 608 7.10 -19.26 11.30
CA GLY A 608 7.06 -20.71 11.54
C GLY A 608 6.50 -21.56 10.40
N ALA A 609 5.74 -20.97 9.46
CA ALA A 609 5.25 -21.70 8.29
C ALA A 609 6.37 -21.94 7.27
N ASP A 610 6.29 -23.07 6.58
CA ASP A 610 7.15 -23.36 5.43
C ASP A 610 6.57 -22.72 4.16
N ILE A 611 5.24 -22.76 4.03
CA ILE A 611 4.49 -22.27 2.87
C ILE A 611 3.47 -21.24 3.33
N LEU A 612 3.37 -20.10 2.64
CA LEU A 612 2.24 -19.18 2.78
C LEU A 612 1.32 -19.32 1.56
N LEU A 613 0.07 -19.71 1.80
CA LEU A 613 -0.93 -19.90 0.75
C LEU A 613 -1.79 -18.64 0.57
N MET A 614 -1.85 -18.11 -0.64
CA MET A 614 -2.66 -16.93 -1.00
C MET A 614 -3.48 -17.16 -2.27
N PRO A 615 -4.65 -17.80 -2.17
CA PRO A 615 -5.49 -18.14 -3.32
C PRO A 615 -6.46 -17.03 -3.69
N SER A 616 -6.07 -15.77 -3.48
CA SER A 616 -6.92 -14.60 -3.69
C SER A 616 -7.45 -14.55 -5.12
N ARG A 617 -8.75 -14.34 -5.30
CA ARG A 617 -9.35 -14.08 -6.62
C ARG A 617 -8.89 -12.75 -7.21
N PHE A 618 -8.61 -11.81 -6.32
CA PHE A 618 -8.14 -10.48 -6.69
C PHE A 618 -7.28 -9.89 -5.56
N GLU A 619 -6.07 -9.43 -5.90
CA GLU A 619 -5.08 -8.92 -4.95
C GLU A 619 -4.31 -7.72 -5.54
N PRO A 620 -4.69 -6.46 -5.21
CA PRO A 620 -4.09 -5.27 -5.81
C PRO A 620 -2.56 -5.26 -5.77
N CYS A 621 -2.00 -5.51 -4.58
CA CYS A 621 -0.57 -5.70 -4.35
C CYS A 621 -0.36 -7.03 -3.60
N GLY A 622 -0.96 -7.12 -2.41
CA GLY A 622 -0.63 -8.13 -1.41
C GLY A 622 0.64 -7.73 -0.66
N LEU A 623 0.61 -7.82 0.66
CA LEU A 623 1.80 -7.58 1.51
C LEU A 623 2.32 -8.89 2.13
N ASN A 624 1.42 -9.85 2.39
CA ASN A 624 1.77 -11.08 3.10
C ASN A 624 2.79 -11.94 2.34
N GLN A 625 2.78 -11.94 1.00
CA GLN A 625 3.79 -12.64 0.20
C GLN A 625 5.16 -11.98 0.32
N LEU A 626 5.22 -10.66 0.46
CA LEU A 626 6.47 -9.93 0.69
C LEU A 626 7.02 -10.26 2.08
N TYR A 627 6.15 -10.26 3.09
CA TYR A 627 6.50 -10.69 4.45
C TYR A 627 6.99 -12.13 4.47
N ALA A 628 6.28 -13.04 3.79
CA ALA A 628 6.66 -14.44 3.70
C ALA A 628 8.07 -14.60 3.11
N MET A 629 8.36 -13.95 1.98
CA MET A 629 9.69 -14.00 1.37
C MET A 629 10.78 -13.46 2.31
N ASN A 630 10.52 -12.36 3.02
CA ASN A 630 11.48 -11.80 3.97
C ASN A 630 11.77 -12.72 5.18
N TYR A 631 10.84 -13.62 5.52
CA TYR A 631 10.96 -14.61 6.60
C TYR A 631 11.37 -16.01 6.07
N GLY A 632 11.77 -16.11 4.79
CA GLY A 632 12.11 -17.38 4.17
C GLY A 632 10.94 -18.37 4.13
N THR A 633 9.70 -17.89 4.16
CA THR A 633 8.46 -18.65 3.94
C THR A 633 8.12 -18.56 2.46
N VAL A 634 7.86 -19.72 1.86
CA VAL A 634 7.66 -19.82 0.43
C VAL A 634 6.21 -19.48 0.07
N PRO A 635 5.95 -18.47 -0.77
CA PRO A 635 4.59 -18.16 -1.20
C PRO A 635 4.09 -19.16 -2.26
N VAL A 636 2.83 -19.58 -2.11
CA VAL A 636 2.06 -20.28 -3.15
C VAL A 636 0.80 -19.46 -3.42
N VAL A 637 0.70 -18.90 -4.63
CA VAL A 637 -0.23 -17.80 -4.90
C VAL A 637 -1.04 -18.00 -6.17
N HIS A 638 -2.24 -17.44 -6.21
CA HIS A 638 -2.93 -17.22 -7.48
C HIS A 638 -2.25 -16.06 -8.24
N ALA A 639 -1.99 -16.22 -9.53
CA ALA A 639 -1.23 -15.28 -10.35
C ALA A 639 -2.06 -14.05 -10.77
N VAL A 640 -2.52 -13.27 -9.79
CA VAL A 640 -3.34 -12.05 -9.96
C VAL A 640 -2.68 -10.83 -9.33
N GLY A 641 -3.01 -9.66 -9.87
CA GLY A 641 -2.57 -8.34 -9.41
C GLY A 641 -1.09 -8.32 -9.01
N GLY A 642 -0.80 -7.88 -7.78
CA GLY A 642 0.59 -7.80 -7.32
C GLY A 642 1.23 -9.13 -6.96
N LEU A 643 0.46 -10.20 -6.75
CA LEU A 643 1.02 -11.53 -6.53
C LEU A 643 1.74 -12.02 -7.79
N ARG A 644 1.19 -11.72 -8.97
CA ARG A 644 1.83 -12.00 -10.27
C ARG A 644 3.15 -11.24 -10.44
N ASP A 645 3.23 -10.01 -9.96
CA ASP A 645 4.43 -9.17 -10.11
C ASP A 645 5.53 -9.55 -9.12
N THR A 646 5.15 -9.96 -7.91
CA THR A 646 6.07 -10.17 -6.79
C THR A 646 6.53 -11.61 -6.63
N VAL A 647 5.73 -12.58 -7.06
CA VAL A 647 6.06 -14.01 -6.94
C VAL A 647 6.35 -14.58 -8.33
N GLN A 648 7.62 -14.54 -8.71
CA GLN A 648 8.07 -15.23 -9.92
C GLN A 648 7.97 -16.74 -9.71
N PRO A 649 7.33 -17.50 -10.64
CA PRO A 649 7.18 -18.93 -10.49
C PRO A 649 8.55 -19.62 -10.46
N PHE A 650 8.71 -20.57 -9.55
CA PHE A 650 9.95 -21.32 -9.39
C PHE A 650 10.16 -22.26 -10.58
N ASP A 651 11.30 -22.11 -11.23
CA ASP A 651 11.79 -23.02 -12.26
C ASP A 651 12.91 -23.90 -11.69
N PRO A 652 12.66 -25.21 -11.48
CA PRO A 652 13.66 -26.12 -10.92
C PRO A 652 14.85 -26.38 -11.86
N PHE A 653 14.73 -26.10 -13.17
CA PHE A 653 15.82 -26.32 -14.11
C PHE A 653 16.86 -25.21 -14.05
N SER A 654 16.41 -23.97 -13.89
CA SER A 654 17.27 -22.79 -13.77
C SER A 654 17.57 -22.37 -12.33
N GLU A 655 16.93 -23.02 -11.34
CA GLU A 655 17.00 -22.65 -9.92
C GLU A 655 16.67 -21.16 -9.70
N SER A 656 15.64 -20.69 -10.40
CA SER A 656 15.19 -19.30 -10.40
C SER A 656 13.73 -19.19 -9.96
N GLY A 657 13.29 -17.99 -9.58
CA GLY A 657 11.95 -17.73 -9.04
C GLY A 657 11.90 -17.74 -7.52
N LEU A 658 10.71 -17.41 -7.00
CA LEU A 658 10.47 -17.02 -5.60
C LEU A 658 9.34 -17.81 -4.92
N GLY A 659 8.51 -18.54 -5.68
CA GLY A 659 7.44 -19.36 -5.14
C GLY A 659 6.68 -20.10 -6.22
N TRP A 660 5.50 -20.65 -5.91
CA TRP A 660 4.65 -21.32 -6.90
C TRP A 660 3.43 -20.46 -7.20
N THR A 661 3.03 -20.47 -8.46
CA THR A 661 1.87 -19.73 -8.93
C THR A 661 0.89 -20.66 -9.62
N PHE A 662 -0.40 -20.32 -9.59
CA PHE A 662 -1.42 -20.95 -10.42
C PHE A 662 -2.29 -19.90 -11.13
N GLU A 663 -2.85 -20.24 -12.28
CA GLU A 663 -3.42 -19.24 -13.21
C GLU A 663 -4.92 -18.98 -13.03
N SER A 664 -5.65 -19.91 -12.40
CA SER A 664 -7.10 -19.79 -12.20
C SER A 664 -7.50 -20.11 -10.77
N ALA A 665 -8.48 -19.37 -10.27
CA ALA A 665 -9.02 -19.48 -8.92
C ALA A 665 -9.89 -20.74 -8.74
N ASP A 666 -9.31 -21.91 -8.95
CA ASP A 666 -9.93 -23.23 -8.78
C ASP A 666 -9.07 -24.17 -7.91
N SER A 667 -9.76 -25.05 -7.18
CA SER A 667 -9.14 -25.96 -6.22
C SER A 667 -8.22 -26.99 -6.87
N GLY A 668 -8.45 -27.36 -8.13
CA GLY A 668 -7.60 -28.29 -8.89
C GLY A 668 -6.23 -27.68 -9.22
N LYS A 669 -6.20 -26.45 -9.75
CA LYS A 669 -4.95 -25.73 -10.04
C LYS A 669 -4.19 -25.37 -8.78
N LEU A 670 -4.89 -24.98 -7.71
CA LEU A 670 -4.29 -24.82 -6.39
C LEU A 670 -3.61 -26.11 -5.93
N SER A 671 -4.30 -27.24 -6.01
CA SER A 671 -3.77 -28.54 -5.59
C SER A 671 -2.55 -28.95 -6.41
N ASN A 672 -2.53 -28.67 -7.72
CA ASN A 672 -1.37 -28.94 -8.58
C ASN A 672 -0.15 -28.08 -8.19
N ALA A 673 -0.34 -26.77 -7.97
CA ALA A 673 0.75 -25.88 -7.57
C ALA A 673 1.30 -26.25 -6.18
N LEU A 674 0.41 -26.53 -5.22
CA LEU A 674 0.82 -27.03 -3.91
C LEU A 674 1.49 -28.39 -4.01
N GLY A 675 1.01 -29.30 -4.86
CA GLY A 675 1.64 -30.61 -5.08
C GLY A 675 3.10 -30.50 -5.51
N ASN A 676 3.39 -29.63 -6.48
CA ASN A 676 4.76 -29.37 -6.94
C ASN A 676 5.63 -28.69 -5.85
N CYS A 677 5.05 -27.77 -5.09
CA CYS A 677 5.71 -27.13 -3.96
C CYS A 677 6.08 -28.15 -2.87
N LEU A 678 5.12 -29.00 -2.48
CA LEU A 678 5.30 -30.07 -1.50
C LEU A 678 6.33 -31.11 -1.96
N TRP A 679 6.32 -31.47 -3.25
CA TRP A 679 7.33 -32.35 -3.85
C TRP A 679 8.74 -31.75 -3.72
N THR A 680 8.89 -30.46 -4.02
CA THR A 680 10.16 -29.73 -3.88
C THR A 680 10.61 -29.68 -2.42
N TYR A 681 9.70 -29.38 -1.49
CA TYR A 681 9.97 -29.40 -0.06
C TYR A 681 10.48 -30.78 0.41
N ARG A 682 9.90 -31.87 -0.08
CA ARG A 682 10.20 -33.24 0.37
C ARG A 682 11.50 -33.77 -0.24
N GLU A 683 11.62 -33.70 -1.57
CA GLU A 683 12.67 -34.39 -2.33
C GLU A 683 13.89 -33.51 -2.63
N TYR A 684 13.74 -32.18 -2.69
CA TYR A 684 14.77 -31.25 -3.16
C TYR A 684 15.14 -30.20 -2.11
N LYS A 685 15.69 -30.65 -0.98
CA LYS A 685 16.05 -29.78 0.17
C LYS A 685 17.00 -28.63 -0.19
N LYS A 686 17.95 -28.85 -1.10
CA LYS A 686 18.89 -27.80 -1.54
C LYS A 686 18.18 -26.71 -2.35
N SER A 687 17.31 -27.11 -3.28
CA SER A 687 16.50 -26.17 -4.07
C SER A 687 15.53 -25.39 -3.19
N TRP A 688 14.95 -26.06 -2.18
CA TRP A 688 14.09 -25.41 -1.18
C TRP A 688 14.86 -24.34 -0.39
N GLU A 689 16.02 -24.67 0.17
CA GLU A 689 16.85 -23.68 0.88
C GLU A 689 17.26 -22.53 -0.04
N GLY A 690 17.64 -22.84 -1.30
CA GLY A 690 17.93 -21.84 -2.31
C GLY A 690 16.77 -20.88 -2.54
N LEU A 691 15.54 -21.40 -2.59
CA LEU A 691 14.33 -20.59 -2.75
C LEU A 691 14.08 -19.67 -1.55
N GLN A 692 14.22 -20.18 -0.32
CA GLN A 692 14.06 -19.37 0.88
C GLN A 692 15.10 -18.24 0.93
N ARG A 693 16.36 -18.55 0.59
CA ARG A 693 17.45 -17.56 0.53
C ARG A 693 17.21 -16.50 -0.55
N ARG A 694 16.75 -16.90 -1.75
CA ARG A 694 16.37 -15.96 -2.81
C ARG A 694 15.26 -15.01 -2.38
N GLY A 695 14.25 -15.51 -1.66
CA GLY A 695 13.18 -14.70 -1.08
C GLY A 695 13.70 -13.67 -0.08
N MET A 696 14.53 -14.11 0.88
CA MET A 696 15.08 -13.24 1.94
C MET A 696 16.09 -12.20 1.44
N THR A 697 16.64 -12.38 0.24
CA THR A 697 17.64 -11.47 -0.36
C THR A 697 17.01 -10.46 -1.33
N GLN A 698 15.70 -10.52 -1.56
CA GLN A 698 15.01 -9.52 -2.36
C GLN A 698 15.06 -8.15 -1.66
N ASP A 699 15.31 -7.10 -2.44
CA ASP A 699 15.06 -5.74 -1.96
C ASP A 699 13.56 -5.45 -2.04
N LEU A 700 12.89 -5.67 -0.91
CA LEU A 700 11.46 -5.40 -0.71
C LEU A 700 11.23 -4.07 0.02
N SER A 701 12.24 -3.21 0.10
CA SER A 701 12.15 -1.94 0.80
C SER A 701 11.33 -0.90 0.04
N TRP A 702 10.98 0.18 0.73
CA TRP A 702 10.31 1.33 0.12
C TRP A 702 11.21 2.19 -0.76
N ASP A 703 12.53 1.97 -0.77
CA ASP A 703 13.47 2.87 -1.47
C ASP A 703 13.27 2.83 -2.99
N ASN A 704 13.10 1.63 -3.57
CA ASN A 704 12.80 1.46 -4.99
C ASN A 704 11.40 1.96 -5.36
N ALA A 705 10.40 1.73 -4.49
CA ALA A 705 9.05 2.24 -4.71
C ALA A 705 9.05 3.78 -4.70
N ALA A 706 9.73 4.40 -3.74
CA ALA A 706 9.84 5.86 -3.62
C ALA A 706 10.51 6.49 -4.84
N LEU A 707 11.54 5.85 -5.41
CA LEU A 707 12.15 6.28 -6.68
C LEU A 707 11.10 6.31 -7.82
N GLN A 708 10.27 5.27 -7.94
CA GLN A 708 9.24 5.23 -8.97
C GLN A 708 8.12 6.25 -8.73
N TYR A 709 7.77 6.52 -7.47
CA TYR A 709 6.86 7.61 -7.12
C TYR A 709 7.44 8.97 -7.50
N GLU A 710 8.72 9.23 -7.25
CA GLU A 710 9.42 10.44 -7.68
C GLU A 710 9.32 10.65 -9.19
N GLU A 711 9.53 9.60 -9.99
CA GLU A 711 9.33 9.68 -11.46
C GLU A 711 7.90 10.09 -11.84
N VAL A 712 6.88 9.59 -11.12
CA VAL A 712 5.48 9.98 -11.36
C VAL A 712 5.24 11.43 -10.96
N LEU A 713 5.79 11.88 -9.84
CA LEU A 713 5.66 13.27 -9.39
C LEU A 713 6.32 14.24 -10.38
N LEU A 714 7.49 13.89 -10.89
CA LEU A 714 8.17 14.65 -11.95
C LEU A 714 7.36 14.64 -13.25
N ALA A 715 6.81 13.49 -13.65
CA ALA A 715 5.93 13.40 -14.81
C ALA A 715 4.68 14.29 -14.63
N ALA A 716 4.05 14.28 -13.45
CA ALA A 716 2.91 15.16 -13.17
C ALA A 716 3.28 16.64 -13.28
N LYS A 717 4.50 17.02 -12.89
CA LYS A 717 5.00 18.40 -12.97
C LYS A 717 5.23 18.88 -14.40
N TYR A 718 5.79 18.03 -15.26
CA TYR A 718 6.26 18.43 -16.60
C TYR A 718 5.37 17.97 -17.76
N GLN A 719 4.43 17.04 -17.54
CA GLN A 719 3.61 16.42 -18.58
C GLN A 719 2.13 16.36 -18.13
N TRP A 720 1.41 17.47 -18.30
CA TRP A 720 0.02 17.63 -17.87
C TRP A 720 -0.80 18.45 -18.87
#